data_AF-A0A956JQ09-F1
#
_entry.id   AF-A0A956JQ09-F1
#
_cell.length_a   1.000
_cell.length_b   1.000
_cell.length_c   1.000
_cell.angle_alpha   90.00
_cell.angle_beta   90.00
_cell.angle_gamma   90.00
#
_symmetry.space_group_name_H-M   'P 1'
#
loop_
_entity.id
_entity.type
_entity.pdbx_description
1 polymer ?
#
loop_
_entity_poly.entity_id
_entity_poly.type
_entity_poly.pdbx_seq_one_letter_code
_entity_poly.pdbx_strand_id
1 'polypeptide(L)'
;MHRVQIIGLTLLLGLAAGCSGRIADAPSGGAPSGTPGAGTSGGPGNTAGSGSCSAFNVGRTPARRLNSRELLNAASALLAIDARAVVKASDLPADISSRHGFDNDGTVARTFPQDADRIYDAVSKLVGEAFKAGPPAELDCRSAAAQATAIKPDAPPQGVTVTFHENDPIGSGYYGTQSNTGAMTINGTLEIKLPASLFASAVSQLTLTMRGEAYDGVWPNYALRVDGQDAGSGTVSSTSATAVTVAVSLAANAAHTVEITFANNQCCKTTNGVKQDVNLYVDAIALGAQASGGAGDPKTCREQRLRAFLLRAFRRPPSDAEVARYSKLVDSQSDAQQGMAFAVTAALMSPHFLFHIVDDSTAKPGESYKLDSYQLASRLSFFLWGSIPDQTLLDAAKRGELAGSPQTLAAQVRRMLADKRADEFRRSFPEQWLRYGDIALKHRDPQKFPQFSAELAAAMKTESTLLFSHVADNHAPLSTLLSADFTFVNRPLAELYGMSDAASLSTDTFTRHALDTTTRRGLLSHASVLTATTEGDYTHPILRGLWVLGTVMCKEPGQPPEGIPPLSDIDPALPIKQRLAQHRTDPSCAGCHDDIDPVGLGLENYDPIGRWRDHDGQHPVDAAGTLPGGFSFNGPTELAAYIAKSDDFRQCFAKHVAMFAVGRTVNGAESCQITAQLDDKSTIADVVIAIVTADAFGARTRE
;
A
#
# COMPACT_ATOMS: atom_id res chain seq x y z
N MET A 1 -54.44 -24.10 11.01
CA MET A 1 -54.09 -22.77 11.55
C MET A 1 -52.56 -22.70 11.55
N HIS A 2 -51.81 -21.87 10.85
CA HIS A 2 -52.02 -20.72 9.97
C HIS A 2 -51.12 -20.86 8.73
N ARG A 3 -51.54 -20.24 7.61
CA ARG A 3 -50.93 -20.24 6.28
C ARG A 3 -49.72 -19.29 6.21
N VAL A 4 -48.70 -19.62 5.41
CA VAL A 4 -47.83 -18.64 4.75
C VAL A 4 -47.75 -19.03 3.27
N GLN A 5 -48.22 -18.12 2.40
CA GLN A 5 -48.21 -18.24 0.94
C GLN A 5 -46.84 -17.83 0.39
N ILE A 6 -46.32 -18.64 -0.53
CA ILE A 6 -45.21 -18.32 -1.43
C ILE A 6 -45.84 -17.81 -2.74
N ILE A 7 -45.51 -16.58 -3.15
CA ILE A 7 -45.79 -16.05 -4.49
C ILE A 7 -44.56 -15.28 -5.00
N GLY A 8 -44.02 -15.76 -6.12
CA GLY A 8 -43.68 -14.94 -7.30
C GLY A 8 -42.33 -14.22 -7.32
N LEU A 9 -41.32 -14.90 -7.87
CA LEU A 9 -40.08 -14.31 -8.38
C LEU A 9 -40.24 -13.97 -9.86
N THR A 10 -40.33 -12.70 -10.22
CA THR A 10 -40.18 -12.21 -11.61
C THR A 10 -39.63 -10.78 -11.63
N LEU A 11 -38.38 -10.61 -12.09
CA LEU A 11 -37.92 -9.60 -13.07
C LEU A 11 -36.39 -9.46 -12.98
N LEU A 12 -35.67 -9.87 -14.03
CA LEU A 12 -34.59 -9.13 -14.71
C LEU A 12 -33.85 -10.08 -15.67
N LEU A 13 -34.46 -10.31 -16.82
CA LEU A 13 -33.76 -10.58 -18.08
C LEU A 13 -33.80 -9.28 -18.89
N GLY A 14 -32.65 -8.79 -19.32
CA GLY A 14 -32.57 -7.69 -20.28
C GLY A 14 -31.13 -7.24 -20.51
N LEU A 15 -30.66 -7.42 -21.76
CA LEU A 15 -29.47 -6.85 -22.39
C LEU A 15 -28.19 -7.70 -22.36
N ALA A 16 -28.24 -8.83 -23.07
CA ALA A 16 -27.14 -9.27 -23.91
C ALA A 16 -27.60 -9.28 -25.37
N ALA A 17 -27.04 -8.40 -26.20
CA ALA A 17 -27.16 -8.44 -27.65
C ALA A 17 -25.91 -7.84 -28.30
N GLY A 18 -25.27 -8.64 -29.16
CA GLY A 18 -24.51 -8.15 -30.32
C GLY A 18 -23.00 -8.28 -30.28
N CYS A 19 -22.47 -9.50 -30.51
CA CYS A 19 -21.59 -9.77 -31.66
C CYS A 19 -21.46 -11.29 -31.86
N SER A 20 -22.04 -11.77 -32.96
CA SER A 20 -22.06 -13.16 -33.39
C SER A 20 -20.89 -13.43 -34.35
N GLY A 21 -20.15 -14.51 -34.12
CA GLY A 21 -19.19 -15.09 -35.06
C GLY A 21 -19.05 -16.58 -34.78
N ARG A 22 -19.56 -17.40 -35.71
CA ARG A 22 -19.83 -18.83 -35.57
C ARG A 22 -18.58 -19.69 -35.37
N ILE A 23 -18.70 -20.65 -34.46
CA ILE A 23 -17.92 -21.89 -34.45
C ILE A 23 -18.41 -22.73 -35.64
N ALA A 24 -17.51 -23.07 -36.55
CA ALA A 24 -17.76 -24.02 -37.64
C ALA A 24 -16.69 -25.13 -37.60
N ASP A 25 -17.18 -26.34 -37.36
CA ASP A 25 -16.75 -27.64 -37.86
C ASP A 25 -15.26 -27.85 -38.19
N ALA A 26 -14.65 -28.72 -37.40
CA ALA A 26 -13.38 -29.36 -37.69
C ALA A 26 -13.54 -30.41 -38.81
N PRO A 27 -12.69 -30.39 -39.87
CA PRO A 27 -12.46 -31.56 -40.69
C PRO A 27 -11.19 -32.29 -40.23
N SER A 28 -11.35 -33.58 -40.00
CA SER A 28 -10.28 -34.57 -39.93
C SER A 28 -9.52 -34.64 -41.25
N GLY A 29 -8.18 -34.59 -41.20
CA GLY A 29 -7.36 -34.75 -42.40
C GLY A 29 -5.86 -34.82 -42.13
N GLY A 30 -5.33 -36.05 -42.21
CA GLY A 30 -4.05 -36.37 -42.86
C GLY A 30 -2.75 -35.83 -42.27
N ALA A 31 -2.03 -36.67 -41.53
CA ALA A 31 -0.60 -36.52 -41.29
C ALA A 31 0.22 -36.74 -42.58
N PRO A 32 1.29 -35.97 -42.82
CA PRO A 32 2.41 -36.43 -43.61
C PRO A 32 3.60 -36.78 -42.70
N SER A 33 4.05 -38.02 -42.86
CA SER A 33 5.33 -38.55 -42.40
C SER A 33 6.52 -37.76 -42.94
N GLY A 34 7.35 -37.23 -42.06
CA GLY A 34 8.68 -36.71 -42.34
C GLY A 34 9.66 -37.23 -41.30
N THR A 35 10.70 -37.91 -41.75
CA THR A 35 11.78 -38.56 -40.99
C THR A 35 12.55 -37.60 -40.06
N PRO A 36 13.05 -38.07 -38.91
CA PRO A 36 13.77 -37.24 -37.95
C PRO A 36 15.22 -37.01 -38.41
N GLY A 37 15.55 -35.76 -38.74
CA GLY A 37 16.94 -35.30 -38.88
C GLY A 37 17.55 -35.05 -37.51
N ALA A 38 18.69 -35.70 -37.24
CA ALA A 38 19.48 -35.54 -36.04
C ALA A 38 19.86 -34.06 -35.79
N GLY A 39 19.27 -33.46 -34.76
CA GLY A 39 19.68 -32.19 -34.20
C GLY A 39 20.39 -32.42 -32.88
N THR A 40 21.69 -32.19 -32.85
CA THR A 40 22.57 -32.27 -31.69
C THR A 40 22.05 -31.42 -30.52
N SER A 41 21.83 -32.06 -29.36
CA SER A 41 21.56 -31.43 -28.08
C SER A 41 22.80 -30.72 -27.55
N GLY A 42 22.97 -29.45 -27.91
CA GLY A 42 23.84 -28.53 -27.20
C GLY A 42 23.13 -28.01 -25.95
N GLY A 43 23.69 -28.28 -24.77
CA GLY A 43 23.25 -27.65 -23.51
C GLY A 43 23.38 -26.12 -23.59
N PRO A 44 22.71 -25.37 -22.70
CA PRO A 44 22.89 -23.93 -22.63
C PRO A 44 24.26 -23.65 -22.01
N GLY A 45 25.29 -23.71 -22.85
CA GLY A 45 26.58 -23.12 -22.58
C GLY A 45 26.38 -21.63 -22.35
N ASN A 46 26.93 -21.16 -21.25
CA ASN A 46 26.95 -19.77 -20.82
C ASN A 46 27.86 -18.97 -21.77
N THR A 47 27.40 -18.73 -23.01
CA THR A 47 27.94 -17.67 -23.84
C THR A 47 27.11 -16.44 -23.56
N ALA A 48 27.70 -15.49 -22.82
CA ALA A 48 27.31 -14.10 -22.88
C ALA A 48 27.41 -13.64 -24.34
N GLY A 49 26.34 -13.87 -25.10
CA GLY A 49 26.21 -13.35 -26.44
C GLY A 49 26.24 -11.84 -26.32
N SER A 50 27.16 -11.22 -27.05
CA SER A 50 27.24 -9.76 -27.29
C SER A 50 26.04 -9.24 -28.10
N GLY A 51 24.82 -9.69 -27.77
CA GLY A 51 23.60 -9.05 -28.20
C GLY A 51 23.43 -7.80 -27.35
N SER A 52 23.29 -6.64 -27.99
CA SER A 52 23.03 -5.40 -27.25
C SER A 52 21.83 -5.61 -26.32
N CYS A 53 21.88 -5.09 -25.09
CA CYS A 53 20.73 -5.06 -24.19
C CYS A 53 19.53 -4.21 -24.74
N SER A 54 19.52 -3.87 -26.03
CA SER A 54 18.70 -2.81 -26.65
C SER A 54 17.43 -3.28 -27.36
N ALA A 55 17.14 -4.58 -27.38
CA ALA A 55 15.90 -5.06 -27.99
C ALA A 55 14.70 -4.67 -27.11
N PHE A 56 13.86 -3.75 -27.60
CA PHE A 56 12.54 -3.46 -27.02
C PHE A 56 11.60 -4.65 -27.27
N ASN A 57 11.84 -5.75 -26.55
CA ASN A 57 11.04 -6.96 -26.56
C ASN A 57 10.74 -7.33 -25.11
N VAL A 58 9.68 -6.73 -24.59
CA VAL A 58 9.25 -6.92 -23.21
C VAL A 58 8.30 -8.10 -23.09
N GLY A 59 8.37 -8.81 -21.96
CA GLY A 59 7.53 -9.97 -21.72
C GLY A 59 6.02 -9.65 -21.73
N ARG A 60 5.21 -10.66 -22.04
CA ARG A 60 3.74 -10.58 -21.87
C ARG A 60 3.42 -10.52 -20.38
N THR A 61 2.49 -9.64 -20.01
CA THR A 61 2.05 -9.49 -18.61
C THR A 61 0.56 -9.83 -18.52
N PRO A 62 0.21 -11.01 -17.98
CA PRO A 62 -1.19 -11.36 -17.76
C PRO A 62 -1.87 -10.36 -16.83
N ALA A 63 -3.19 -10.19 -17.00
CA ALA A 63 -3.98 -9.47 -16.00
C ALA A 63 -3.90 -10.20 -14.65
N ARG A 64 -3.58 -9.46 -13.58
CA ARG A 64 -3.46 -10.01 -12.24
C ARG A 64 -4.42 -9.35 -11.27
N ARG A 65 -4.96 -10.13 -10.34
CA ARG A 65 -5.70 -9.58 -9.20
C ARG A 65 -4.77 -8.88 -8.22
N LEU A 66 -5.33 -8.04 -7.36
CA LEU A 66 -4.67 -7.63 -6.13
C LEU A 66 -4.50 -8.85 -5.22
N ASN A 67 -3.30 -9.03 -4.68
CA ASN A 67 -3.10 -10.00 -3.60
C ASN A 67 -3.79 -9.51 -2.31
N SER A 68 -3.87 -10.34 -1.28
CA SER A 68 -4.59 -10.00 -0.05
C SER A 68 -4.01 -8.77 0.65
N ARG A 69 -2.67 -8.60 0.61
CA ARG A 69 -1.98 -7.45 1.22
C ARG A 69 -2.31 -6.17 0.47
N GLU A 70 -2.23 -6.20 -0.85
CA GLU A 70 -2.52 -5.09 -1.75
C GLU A 70 -3.98 -4.62 -1.63
N LEU A 71 -4.93 -5.56 -1.58
CA LEU A 71 -6.35 -5.24 -1.42
C LEU A 71 -6.62 -4.54 -0.08
N LEU A 72 -6.12 -5.09 1.03
CA LEU A 72 -6.35 -4.53 2.37
C LEU A 72 -5.64 -3.18 2.53
N ASN A 73 -4.43 -3.01 1.99
CA ASN A 73 -3.72 -1.74 2.01
C ASN A 73 -4.42 -0.67 1.16
N ALA A 74 -4.90 -1.02 -0.04
CA ALA A 74 -5.65 -0.11 -0.90
C ALA A 74 -6.99 0.28 -0.26
N ALA A 75 -7.71 -0.67 0.33
CA ALA A 75 -8.95 -0.41 1.05
C ALA A 75 -8.73 0.50 2.26
N SER A 76 -7.67 0.27 3.06
CA SER A 76 -7.30 1.14 4.18
C SER A 76 -7.07 2.59 3.73
N ALA A 77 -6.35 2.76 2.62
CA ALA A 77 -6.06 4.09 2.07
C ALA A 77 -7.30 4.79 1.47
N LEU A 78 -8.24 4.04 0.88
CA LEU A 78 -9.48 4.58 0.29
C LEU A 78 -10.57 4.90 1.32
N LEU A 79 -10.65 4.10 2.37
CA LEU A 79 -11.72 4.15 3.37
C LEU A 79 -11.29 4.82 4.68
N ALA A 80 -10.00 5.14 4.82
CA ALA A 80 -9.41 5.73 6.03
C ALA A 80 -9.66 4.89 7.30
N ILE A 81 -9.52 3.57 7.18
CA ILE A 81 -9.65 2.58 8.27
C ILE A 81 -8.41 1.68 8.34
N ASP A 82 -8.25 0.94 9.43
CA ASP A 82 -7.34 -0.21 9.47
C ASP A 82 -8.06 -1.46 8.95
N ALA A 83 -7.91 -1.75 7.65
CA ALA A 83 -8.58 -2.90 7.04
C ALA A 83 -8.13 -4.24 7.62
N ARG A 84 -6.88 -4.36 8.10
CA ARG A 84 -6.33 -5.61 8.66
C ARG A 84 -6.91 -5.92 10.04
N ALA A 85 -7.42 -4.91 10.74
CA ALA A 85 -8.19 -5.10 11.98
C ALA A 85 -9.62 -5.61 11.72
N VAL A 86 -10.15 -5.41 10.52
CA VAL A 86 -11.54 -5.77 10.15
C VAL A 86 -11.61 -7.11 9.42
N VAL A 87 -10.69 -7.36 8.50
CA VAL A 87 -10.65 -8.56 7.64
C VAL A 87 -9.29 -9.22 7.75
N LYS A 88 -9.27 -10.54 8.00
CA LYS A 88 -8.04 -11.33 8.01
C LYS A 88 -7.70 -11.77 6.59
N ALA A 89 -6.41 -11.93 6.30
CA ALA A 89 -5.97 -12.46 5.00
C ALA A 89 -6.56 -13.85 4.69
N SER A 90 -6.84 -14.66 5.72
CA SER A 90 -7.52 -15.97 5.58
C SER A 90 -8.98 -15.88 5.11
N ASP A 91 -9.59 -14.71 5.22
CA ASP A 91 -10.96 -14.46 4.76
C ASP A 91 -11.01 -14.12 3.26
N LEU A 92 -9.85 -13.88 2.64
CA LEU A 92 -9.68 -13.59 1.23
C LEU A 92 -9.23 -14.84 0.46
N PRO A 93 -9.32 -14.85 -0.88
CA PRO A 93 -8.77 -15.92 -1.70
C PRO A 93 -7.29 -16.12 -1.45
N ALA A 94 -6.85 -17.37 -1.36
CA ALA A 94 -5.46 -17.69 -1.10
C ALA A 94 -4.54 -17.12 -2.20
N ASP A 95 -3.47 -16.47 -1.78
CA ASP A 95 -2.44 -15.97 -2.67
C ASP A 95 -1.47 -17.12 -3.00
N ILE A 96 -1.53 -17.60 -4.24
CA ILE A 96 -0.64 -18.67 -4.71
C ILE A 96 0.65 -18.02 -5.20
N SER A 97 1.77 -18.37 -4.56
CA SER A 97 3.08 -17.94 -5.03
C SER A 97 3.49 -18.72 -6.29
N SER A 98 4.04 -18.03 -7.29
CA SER A 98 4.55 -18.70 -8.48
C SER A 98 5.80 -19.55 -8.16
N ARG A 99 6.31 -20.29 -9.17
CA ARG A 99 7.58 -21.02 -9.00
C ARG A 99 8.72 -20.12 -8.52
N HIS A 100 8.65 -18.83 -8.82
CA HIS A 100 9.62 -17.80 -8.46
C HIS A 100 9.32 -17.09 -7.13
N GLY A 101 8.27 -17.53 -6.42
CA GLY A 101 8.01 -17.16 -5.03
C GLY A 101 7.15 -15.92 -4.82
N PHE A 102 6.73 -15.21 -5.88
CA PHE A 102 5.97 -13.97 -5.73
C PHE A 102 4.46 -14.17 -5.86
N ASP A 103 3.71 -13.57 -4.93
CA ASP A 103 2.24 -13.63 -4.86
C ASP A 103 1.55 -12.67 -5.84
N ASN A 104 2.30 -11.73 -6.40
CA ASN A 104 1.84 -10.75 -7.38
C ASN A 104 2.19 -11.15 -8.83
N ASP A 105 2.59 -12.40 -9.06
CA ASP A 105 2.85 -12.92 -10.40
C ASP A 105 1.53 -13.18 -11.15
N GLY A 106 1.32 -12.48 -12.27
CA GLY A 106 0.08 -12.56 -13.04
C GLY A 106 -0.22 -13.93 -13.67
N THR A 107 0.77 -14.84 -13.74
CA THR A 107 0.52 -16.20 -14.23
C THR A 107 -0.33 -17.02 -13.27
N VAL A 108 -0.24 -16.75 -11.96
CA VAL A 108 -0.91 -17.48 -10.87
C VAL A 108 -1.91 -16.63 -10.09
N ALA A 109 -1.75 -15.30 -10.05
CA ALA A 109 -2.64 -14.37 -9.36
C ALA A 109 -3.96 -14.15 -10.12
N ARG A 110 -4.78 -15.20 -10.20
CA ARG A 110 -6.09 -15.25 -10.85
C ARG A 110 -7.20 -15.25 -9.81
N THR A 111 -8.42 -14.93 -10.26
CA THR A 111 -9.64 -15.05 -9.46
C THR A 111 -10.51 -16.14 -10.07
N PHE A 112 -11.05 -17.02 -9.24
CA PHE A 112 -12.01 -18.03 -9.67
C PHE A 112 -13.44 -17.61 -9.31
N PRO A 113 -14.48 -18.09 -10.01
CA PRO A 113 -15.86 -17.71 -9.70
C PRO A 113 -16.26 -17.90 -8.23
N GLN A 114 -15.76 -18.95 -7.57
CA GLN A 114 -16.00 -19.23 -6.16
C GLN A 114 -15.39 -18.20 -5.19
N ASP A 115 -14.47 -17.35 -5.65
CA ASP A 115 -13.82 -16.34 -4.82
C ASP A 115 -14.66 -15.07 -4.70
N ALA A 116 -15.64 -14.87 -5.59
CA ALA A 116 -16.44 -13.64 -5.65
C ALA A 116 -17.18 -13.36 -4.35
N ASP A 117 -17.82 -14.38 -3.76
CA ASP A 117 -18.57 -14.23 -2.51
C ASP A 117 -17.65 -13.88 -1.34
N ARG A 118 -16.44 -14.48 -1.27
CA ARG A 118 -15.45 -14.17 -0.24
C ARG A 118 -14.96 -12.73 -0.33
N ILE A 119 -14.64 -12.27 -1.54
CA ILE A 119 -14.22 -10.88 -1.76
C ILE A 119 -15.37 -9.93 -1.42
N TYR A 120 -16.60 -10.25 -1.83
CA TYR A 120 -17.77 -9.44 -1.51
C TYR A 120 -18.02 -9.31 -0.01
N ASP A 121 -17.93 -10.42 0.74
CA ASP A 121 -18.09 -10.42 2.19
C ASP A 121 -17.01 -9.58 2.87
N ALA A 122 -15.76 -9.71 2.43
CA ALA A 122 -14.64 -8.90 2.92
C ALA A 122 -14.86 -7.40 2.64
N VAL A 123 -15.16 -7.03 1.39
CA VAL A 123 -15.43 -5.64 1.00
C VAL A 123 -16.62 -5.06 1.76
N SER A 124 -17.70 -5.83 1.92
CA SER A 124 -18.90 -5.39 2.65
C SER A 124 -18.59 -5.11 4.13
N LYS A 125 -17.76 -5.93 4.78
CA LYS A 125 -17.29 -5.67 6.16
C LYS A 125 -16.47 -4.39 6.24
N LEU A 126 -15.55 -4.17 5.30
CA LEU A 126 -14.68 -2.99 5.26
C LEU A 126 -15.49 -1.71 5.07
N VAL A 127 -16.42 -1.69 4.10
CA VAL A 127 -17.29 -0.54 3.86
C VAL A 127 -18.23 -0.32 5.03
N GLY A 128 -18.78 -1.39 5.60
CA GLY A 128 -19.61 -1.32 6.81
C GLY A 128 -18.90 -0.65 7.99
N GLU A 129 -17.64 -1.02 8.26
CA GLU A 129 -16.86 -0.37 9.32
C GLU A 129 -16.56 1.09 8.99
N ALA A 130 -16.17 1.39 7.74
CA ALA A 130 -15.87 2.76 7.30
C ALA A 130 -17.07 3.71 7.38
N PHE A 131 -18.30 3.20 7.18
CA PHE A 131 -19.53 3.99 7.19
C PHE A 131 -20.27 3.98 8.53
N LYS A 132 -19.75 3.26 9.54
CA LYS A 132 -20.39 3.05 10.84
C LYS A 132 -20.69 4.35 11.60
N ALA A 133 -19.81 5.35 11.50
CA ALA A 133 -19.95 6.65 12.14
C ALA A 133 -20.50 7.74 11.21
N GLY A 134 -20.81 7.42 9.95
CA GLY A 134 -20.97 8.39 8.87
C GLY A 134 -20.08 8.04 7.67
N PRO A 135 -20.33 8.61 6.48
CA PRO A 135 -19.43 8.45 5.34
C PRO A 135 -18.06 9.05 5.67
N PRO A 136 -16.95 8.48 5.14
CA PRO A 136 -15.64 9.11 5.22
C PRO A 136 -15.68 10.56 4.74
N ALA A 137 -14.87 11.46 5.33
CA ALA A 137 -14.90 12.89 5.02
C ALA A 137 -14.73 13.20 3.51
N GLU A 138 -13.95 12.37 2.82
CA GLU A 138 -13.70 12.45 1.38
C GLU A 138 -14.91 12.10 0.51
N LEU A 139 -15.92 11.46 1.11
CA LEU A 139 -17.17 11.02 0.50
C LEU A 139 -18.40 11.74 1.08
N ASP A 140 -18.22 12.52 2.15
CA ASP A 140 -19.32 13.22 2.82
C ASP A 140 -19.69 14.50 2.08
N CYS A 141 -20.92 14.56 1.58
CA CYS A 141 -21.48 15.77 0.98
C CYS A 141 -22.06 16.76 1.99
N ARG A 142 -22.23 16.37 3.26
CA ARG A 142 -22.58 17.31 4.33
C ARG A 142 -21.47 18.34 4.57
N SER A 143 -20.24 18.02 4.19
CA SER A 143 -19.05 18.88 4.31
C SER A 143 -19.03 20.10 3.39
N ALA A 144 -19.74 20.07 2.25
CA ALA A 144 -19.81 21.21 1.32
C ALA A 144 -20.77 22.31 1.80
N ALA A 145 -21.68 21.98 2.73
CA ALA A 145 -22.59 22.93 3.35
C ALA A 145 -22.23 23.29 4.82
N ALA A 146 -21.37 22.50 5.48
CA ALA A 146 -21.15 22.60 6.93
C ALA A 146 -19.74 23.02 7.39
N GLN A 147 -18.80 23.35 6.49
CA GLN A 147 -17.51 23.97 6.87
C GLN A 147 -17.52 25.49 6.74
N ALA A 148 -18.62 26.14 7.15
CA ALA A 148 -18.51 27.54 7.52
C ALA A 148 -17.76 27.60 8.85
N THR A 149 -16.59 28.26 8.89
CA THR A 149 -15.93 28.55 10.17
C THR A 149 -16.94 29.34 11.01
N ALA A 150 -17.50 28.72 12.06
CA ALA A 150 -18.41 29.38 12.96
C ALA A 150 -17.60 30.27 13.90
N ILE A 151 -17.58 31.56 13.60
CA ILE A 151 -16.90 32.58 14.38
C ILE A 151 -17.85 32.96 15.51
N LYS A 152 -17.49 32.57 16.73
CA LYS A 152 -18.21 32.97 17.93
C LYS A 152 -17.59 34.25 18.48
N PRO A 153 -18.33 35.37 18.58
CA PRO A 153 -17.76 36.64 19.03
C PRO A 153 -17.12 36.60 20.43
N ASP A 154 -17.59 35.70 21.30
CA ASP A 154 -17.10 35.48 22.66
C ASP A 154 -15.87 34.55 22.73
N ALA A 155 -15.58 33.81 21.66
CA ALA A 155 -14.43 32.91 21.54
C ALA A 155 -13.89 32.94 20.10
N PRO A 156 -13.34 34.08 19.64
CA PRO A 156 -12.92 34.22 18.25
C PRO A 156 -11.73 33.30 17.92
N PRO A 157 -11.72 32.68 16.72
CA PRO A 157 -10.56 31.92 16.24
C PRO A 157 -9.29 32.78 16.15
N GLN A 158 -8.12 32.14 16.14
CA GLN A 158 -6.83 32.82 16.05
C GLN A 158 -6.78 33.77 14.83
N GLY A 159 -6.42 35.03 15.05
CA GLY A 159 -6.32 36.06 14.02
C GLY A 159 -7.60 36.83 13.71
N VAL A 160 -8.76 36.40 14.24
CA VAL A 160 -10.01 37.19 14.21
C VAL A 160 -10.00 38.18 15.37
N THR A 161 -10.28 39.45 15.09
CA THR A 161 -10.44 40.48 16.13
C THR A 161 -11.90 40.90 16.21
N VAL A 162 -12.44 40.94 17.43
CA VAL A 162 -13.81 41.38 17.71
C VAL A 162 -13.71 42.62 18.59
N THR A 163 -14.27 43.74 18.12
CA THR A 163 -14.28 45.03 18.82
C THR A 163 -15.72 45.49 18.95
N PHE A 164 -16.12 45.89 20.15
CA PHE A 164 -17.41 46.56 20.35
C PHE A 164 -17.20 48.07 20.41
N HIS A 165 -17.87 48.81 19.52
CA HIS A 165 -17.87 50.26 19.47
C HIS A 165 -19.18 50.79 20.06
N GLU A 166 -19.10 51.45 21.20
CA GLU A 166 -20.25 52.11 21.82
C GLU A 166 -20.57 53.42 21.08
N ASN A 167 -21.84 53.64 20.74
CA ASN A 167 -22.30 54.80 19.97
C ASN A 167 -23.04 55.85 20.85
N ASP A 168 -22.94 55.76 22.19
CA ASP A 168 -23.63 56.65 23.16
C ASP A 168 -22.63 57.50 23.99
N PRO A 169 -22.84 58.82 24.20
CA PRO A 169 -22.02 59.67 25.07
C PRO A 169 -22.30 59.55 26.59
N ILE A 170 -23.28 58.76 27.03
CA ILE A 170 -23.73 58.74 28.44
C ILE A 170 -23.05 57.63 29.26
N GLY A 171 -21.88 57.97 29.83
CA GLY A 171 -21.44 57.48 31.14
C GLY A 171 -20.98 56.03 31.25
N SER A 172 -19.65 55.85 31.36
CA SER A 172 -18.97 54.60 31.71
C SER A 172 -19.56 53.95 32.96
N GLY A 173 -20.29 52.84 32.79
CA GLY A 173 -20.94 52.16 33.90
C GLY A 173 -21.45 50.77 33.53
N TYR A 174 -20.52 49.80 33.54
CA TYR A 174 -20.79 48.38 33.82
C TYR A 174 -21.36 47.48 32.70
N TYR A 175 -20.75 47.40 31.51
CA TYR A 175 -21.08 46.32 30.55
C TYR A 175 -19.84 45.83 29.82
N GLY A 176 -19.10 44.95 30.49
CA GLY A 176 -18.00 44.18 29.90
C GLY A 176 -18.50 42.83 29.39
N THR A 177 -17.72 42.21 28.50
CA THR A 177 -17.82 40.87 27.91
C THR A 177 -17.84 39.70 28.92
N GLN A 178 -18.32 39.91 30.15
CA GLN A 178 -18.36 38.90 31.20
C GLN A 178 -19.64 38.06 31.16
N SER A 179 -19.84 37.31 30.07
CA SER A 179 -20.54 36.01 30.06
C SER A 179 -20.70 35.49 28.62
N ASN A 180 -19.76 34.69 28.12
CA ASN A 180 -19.86 33.69 27.03
C ASN A 180 -20.88 33.91 25.88
N THR A 181 -21.16 35.15 25.48
CA THR A 181 -22.09 35.52 24.40
C THR A 181 -21.75 36.95 23.93
N GLY A 182 -21.81 37.22 22.62
CA GLY A 182 -21.68 38.57 22.04
C GLY A 182 -22.94 39.41 22.29
N ALA A 183 -23.23 39.70 23.57
CA ALA A 183 -24.40 40.44 23.99
C ALA A 183 -24.21 41.95 23.76
N MET A 184 -25.14 42.57 23.03
CA MET A 184 -25.24 44.00 22.78
C MET A 184 -26.48 44.53 23.52
N THR A 185 -26.25 45.22 24.64
CA THR A 185 -27.31 45.75 25.52
C THR A 185 -27.45 47.27 25.43
N ILE A 186 -26.63 47.94 24.64
CA ILE A 186 -26.62 49.40 24.44
C ILE A 186 -26.40 49.73 22.95
N ASN A 187 -26.64 50.99 22.57
CA ASN A 187 -26.35 51.49 21.22
C ASN A 187 -24.88 51.24 20.87
N GLY A 188 -24.64 50.45 19.84
CA GLY A 188 -23.27 50.12 19.47
C GLY A 188 -23.15 49.26 18.24
N THR A 189 -21.92 49.07 17.81
CA THR A 189 -21.54 48.31 16.63
C THR A 189 -20.51 47.26 17.03
N LEU A 190 -20.83 45.99 16.77
CA LEU A 190 -19.88 44.88 16.88
C LEU A 190 -19.09 44.79 15.56
N GLU A 191 -17.84 45.24 15.58
CA GLU A 191 -16.89 45.13 14.46
C GLU A 191 -16.10 43.82 14.58
N ILE A 192 -16.07 43.04 13.49
CA ILE A 192 -15.35 41.77 13.42
C ILE A 192 -14.42 41.81 12.23
N LYS A 193 -13.12 41.81 12.50
CA LYS A 193 -12.06 41.79 11.48
C LYS A 193 -11.63 40.36 11.21
N LEU A 194 -11.80 39.96 9.95
CA LEU A 194 -11.57 38.62 9.45
C LEU A 194 -10.26 38.60 8.64
N PRO A 195 -9.23 37.83 9.04
CA PRO A 195 -7.95 37.81 8.35
C PRO A 195 -8.07 37.10 7.00
N ALA A 196 -7.19 37.46 6.06
CA ALA A 196 -7.14 36.85 4.71
C ALA A 196 -6.99 35.33 4.72
N SER A 197 -6.42 34.76 5.78
CA SER A 197 -6.28 33.31 5.98
C SER A 197 -7.61 32.56 6.10
N LEU A 198 -8.72 33.24 6.39
CA LEU A 198 -10.06 32.64 6.40
C LEU A 198 -10.69 32.52 5.00
N PHE A 199 -10.11 33.16 3.99
CA PHE A 199 -10.71 33.29 2.66
C PHE A 199 -9.87 32.60 1.59
N ALA A 200 -9.59 31.30 1.74
CA ALA A 200 -8.94 30.52 0.68
C ALA A 200 -9.74 30.55 -0.65
N SER A 201 -11.05 30.79 -0.57
CA SER A 201 -11.96 31.05 -1.68
C SER A 201 -12.85 32.27 -1.36
N ALA A 202 -13.48 32.84 -2.40
CA ALA A 202 -14.44 33.92 -2.22
C ALA A 202 -15.66 33.44 -1.41
N VAL A 203 -16.41 34.34 -0.79
CA VAL A 203 -17.58 34.04 0.07
C VAL A 203 -18.79 34.84 -0.45
N SER A 204 -19.91 34.14 -0.71
CA SER A 204 -21.14 34.73 -1.25
C SER A 204 -22.28 34.84 -0.23
N GLN A 205 -22.14 34.20 0.91
CA GLN A 205 -23.16 34.21 1.96
C GLN A 205 -22.53 34.36 3.34
N LEU A 206 -23.22 35.09 4.20
CA LEU A 206 -22.89 35.21 5.60
C LEU A 206 -24.13 34.83 6.40
N THR A 207 -23.98 33.88 7.32
CA THR A 207 -25.07 33.46 8.22
C THR A 207 -24.82 34.00 9.62
N LEU A 208 -25.73 34.85 10.09
CA LEU A 208 -25.78 35.37 11.45
C LEU A 208 -26.67 34.50 12.31
N THR A 209 -26.16 33.92 13.39
CA THR A 209 -26.98 33.28 14.43
C THR A 209 -27.20 34.29 15.56
N MET A 210 -28.44 34.75 15.71
CA MET A 210 -28.80 35.80 16.66
C MET A 210 -30.03 35.43 17.48
N ARG A 211 -30.14 36.01 18.67
CA ARG A 211 -31.34 35.99 19.50
C ARG A 211 -31.55 37.35 20.13
N GLY A 212 -32.79 37.65 20.50
CA GLY A 212 -33.19 38.91 21.08
C GLY A 212 -33.89 38.72 22.42
N GLU A 213 -33.93 39.78 23.20
CA GLU A 213 -34.82 39.91 24.35
C GLU A 213 -35.72 41.12 24.11
N ALA A 214 -37.02 40.89 24.11
CA ALA A 214 -37.99 41.95 23.90
C ALA A 214 -38.34 42.68 25.19
N TYR A 215 -38.61 43.98 25.08
CA TYR A 215 -39.20 44.78 26.14
C TYR A 215 -40.48 45.43 25.63
N ASP A 216 -41.56 45.35 26.41
CA ASP A 216 -42.90 45.89 26.06
C ASP A 216 -43.38 45.50 24.65
N GLY A 217 -43.08 44.26 24.23
CA GLY A 217 -43.43 43.74 22.90
C GLY A 217 -42.54 44.21 21.75
N VAL A 218 -41.51 45.01 22.02
CA VAL A 218 -40.55 45.50 21.04
C VAL A 218 -39.29 44.64 21.04
N TRP A 219 -38.93 44.12 19.86
CA TRP A 219 -37.76 43.27 19.64
C TRP A 219 -36.57 44.08 19.08
N PRO A 220 -35.33 43.63 19.31
CA PRO A 220 -34.14 44.33 18.81
C PRO A 220 -34.09 44.34 17.28
N ASN A 221 -33.65 45.48 16.73
CA ASN A 221 -33.33 45.62 15.31
C ASN A 221 -31.82 45.64 15.11
N TYR A 222 -31.33 44.98 14.07
CA TYR A 222 -29.92 45.03 13.69
C TYR A 222 -29.78 45.61 12.28
N ALA A 223 -28.64 46.26 12.04
CA ALA A 223 -28.15 46.59 10.72
C ALA A 223 -26.78 45.92 10.52
N LEU A 224 -26.58 45.30 9.36
CA LEU A 224 -25.37 44.60 8.97
C LEU A 224 -24.65 45.40 7.89
N ARG A 225 -23.38 45.71 8.12
CA ARG A 225 -22.45 46.20 7.10
C ARG A 225 -21.31 45.23 6.90
N VAL A 226 -20.85 45.13 5.65
CA VAL A 226 -19.75 44.26 5.25
C VAL A 226 -18.81 45.07 4.37
N ASP A 227 -17.54 45.15 4.76
CA ASP A 227 -16.54 46.04 4.15
C ASP A 227 -17.05 47.49 3.98
N GLY A 228 -17.77 47.98 4.99
CA GLY A 228 -18.38 49.31 5.02
C GLY A 228 -19.59 49.50 4.11
N GLN A 229 -20.09 48.47 3.42
CA GLN A 229 -21.31 48.51 2.60
C GLN A 229 -22.50 47.94 3.36
N ASP A 230 -23.68 48.53 3.20
CA ASP A 230 -24.92 48.01 3.79
C ASP A 230 -25.28 46.66 3.17
N ALA A 231 -25.33 45.62 4.00
CA ALA A 231 -25.57 44.24 3.58
C ALA A 231 -26.96 43.72 4.00
N GLY A 232 -27.56 44.30 5.04
CA GLY A 232 -28.92 43.95 5.42
C GLY A 232 -29.35 44.57 6.75
N SER A 233 -30.61 44.39 7.10
CA SER A 233 -31.15 44.78 8.41
C SER A 233 -32.39 43.96 8.72
N GLY A 234 -32.74 43.83 9.99
CA GLY A 234 -33.98 43.16 10.37
C GLY A 234 -34.24 43.19 11.86
N THR A 235 -35.35 42.58 12.26
CA THR A 235 -35.76 42.42 13.65
C THR A 235 -35.45 41.00 14.12
N VAL A 236 -34.84 40.83 15.30
CA VAL A 236 -34.62 39.51 15.91
C VAL A 236 -35.76 39.21 16.88
N SER A 237 -36.81 38.57 16.37
CA SER A 237 -38.06 38.34 17.11
C SER A 237 -38.13 37.00 17.86
N SER A 238 -37.01 36.53 18.42
CA SER A 238 -36.91 35.22 19.08
C SER A 238 -35.90 35.25 20.23
N THR A 239 -36.26 34.65 21.37
CA THR A 239 -35.34 34.41 22.49
C THR A 239 -34.39 33.23 22.26
N SER A 240 -34.67 32.40 21.26
CA SER A 240 -33.82 31.29 20.82
C SER A 240 -32.94 31.69 19.64
N ALA A 241 -31.71 31.16 19.60
CA ALA A 241 -30.75 31.34 18.53
C ALA A 241 -31.36 31.03 17.16
N THR A 242 -31.44 32.04 16.30
CA THR A 242 -32.08 31.98 14.98
C THR A 242 -31.08 32.40 13.91
N ALA A 243 -30.96 31.61 12.85
CA ALA A 243 -30.06 31.89 11.74
C ALA A 243 -30.71 32.83 10.71
N VAL A 244 -29.99 33.87 10.32
CA VAL A 244 -30.34 34.77 9.22
C VAL A 244 -29.20 34.77 8.21
N THR A 245 -29.49 34.42 6.95
CA THR A 245 -28.50 34.39 5.88
C THR A 245 -28.62 35.64 5.00
N VAL A 246 -27.49 36.28 4.76
CA VAL A 246 -27.38 37.48 3.92
C VAL A 246 -26.43 37.20 2.75
N ALA A 247 -26.81 37.63 1.56
CA ALA A 247 -25.94 37.55 0.38
C ALA A 247 -24.85 38.64 0.47
N VAL A 248 -23.59 38.25 0.25
CA VAL A 248 -22.41 39.13 0.31
C VAL A 248 -21.48 38.83 -0.87
N SER A 249 -20.44 39.64 -1.08
CA SER A 249 -19.41 39.38 -2.09
C SER A 249 -18.03 39.66 -1.50
N LEU A 250 -17.49 38.68 -0.76
CA LEU A 250 -16.17 38.75 -0.14
C LEU A 250 -15.13 38.04 -1.02
N ALA A 251 -13.98 38.68 -1.23
CA ALA A 251 -12.95 38.21 -2.13
C ALA A 251 -12.08 37.11 -1.50
N ALA A 252 -11.53 36.22 -2.33
CA ALA A 252 -10.52 35.26 -1.86
C ALA A 252 -9.20 36.00 -1.52
N ASN A 253 -8.45 35.47 -0.56
CA ASN A 253 -7.13 35.92 -0.12
C ASN A 253 -7.08 37.39 0.34
N ALA A 254 -8.21 37.96 0.75
CA ALA A 254 -8.32 39.31 1.26
C ALA A 254 -8.88 39.31 2.69
N ALA A 255 -8.48 40.29 3.49
CA ALA A 255 -9.09 40.52 4.80
C ALA A 255 -10.41 41.28 4.62
N HIS A 256 -11.37 41.00 5.49
CA HIS A 256 -12.73 41.56 5.42
C HIS A 256 -13.20 42.04 6.80
N THR A 257 -14.17 42.96 6.81
CA THR A 257 -14.77 43.48 8.04
C THR A 257 -16.28 43.27 8.03
N VAL A 258 -16.83 42.79 9.14
CA VAL A 258 -18.27 42.62 9.36
C VAL A 258 -18.69 43.47 10.55
N GLU A 259 -19.70 44.31 10.38
CA GLU A 259 -20.20 45.23 11.39
C GLU A 259 -21.69 44.96 11.65
N ILE A 260 -22.05 44.63 12.88
CA ILE A 260 -23.44 44.45 13.31
C ILE A 260 -23.79 45.59 14.25
N THR A 261 -24.67 46.48 13.81
CA THR A 261 -25.11 47.64 14.59
C THR A 261 -26.45 47.37 15.24
N PHE A 262 -26.52 47.62 16.53
CA PHE A 262 -27.74 47.58 17.32
C PHE A 262 -28.11 49.01 17.73
N ALA A 263 -29.30 49.44 17.33
CA ALA A 263 -29.89 50.69 17.79
C ALA A 263 -30.77 50.40 19.02
N ASN A 264 -30.19 50.45 20.22
CA ASN A 264 -30.93 50.55 21.47
C ASN A 264 -31.58 51.94 21.61
N ASN A 265 -32.75 52.12 20.99
CA ASN A 265 -33.53 53.35 21.06
C ASN A 265 -34.65 53.30 22.13
N GLN A 266 -34.68 52.28 22.98
CA GLN A 266 -35.71 52.08 24.01
C GLN A 266 -35.08 51.76 25.38
N CYS A 267 -34.51 52.75 26.06
CA CYS A 267 -33.88 52.52 27.37
C CYS A 267 -34.88 52.56 28.54
N CYS A 268 -34.84 51.44 29.28
CA CYS A 268 -34.73 51.28 30.72
C CYS A 268 -35.85 51.82 31.63
N LYS A 269 -36.87 50.99 31.91
CA LYS A 269 -37.60 51.09 33.18
C LYS A 269 -37.12 50.03 34.15
N THR A 270 -36.90 50.43 35.39
CA THR A 270 -36.64 49.53 36.51
C THR A 270 -37.97 49.07 37.10
N THR A 271 -38.28 47.79 36.95
CA THR A 271 -39.44 47.16 37.60
C THR A 271 -38.91 46.26 38.71
N ASN A 272 -39.31 46.49 39.96
CA ASN A 272 -38.88 45.70 41.13
C ASN A 272 -37.34 45.58 41.30
N GLY A 273 -36.59 46.64 41.00
CA GLY A 273 -35.13 46.65 41.13
C GLY A 273 -34.36 46.01 39.98
N VAL A 274 -35.04 45.48 38.95
CA VAL A 274 -34.42 44.92 37.75
C VAL A 274 -34.57 45.89 36.58
N LYS A 275 -33.45 46.28 35.94
CA LYS A 275 -33.49 47.03 34.67
C LYS A 275 -33.97 46.09 33.57
N GLN A 276 -35.04 46.47 32.87
CA GLN A 276 -35.53 45.76 31.69
C GLN A 276 -35.20 46.58 30.44
N ASP A 277 -34.67 45.92 29.42
CA ASP A 277 -34.14 46.55 28.21
C ASP A 277 -34.33 45.63 27.00
N VAL A 278 -34.21 46.18 25.80
CA VAL A 278 -34.16 45.40 24.55
C VAL A 278 -32.70 44.98 24.33
N ASN A 279 -32.44 43.68 24.20
CA ASN A 279 -31.07 43.15 24.05
C ASN A 279 -30.92 42.37 22.74
N LEU A 280 -29.82 42.57 22.03
CA LEU A 280 -29.43 41.76 20.87
C LEU A 280 -28.24 40.87 21.26
N TYR A 281 -28.30 39.58 20.91
CA TYR A 281 -27.20 38.65 21.12
C TYR A 281 -26.76 38.08 19.77
N VAL A 282 -25.46 38.16 19.47
CA VAL A 282 -24.83 37.52 18.30
C VAL A 282 -24.07 36.28 18.79
N ASP A 283 -24.65 35.11 18.53
CA ASP A 283 -24.11 33.83 19.01
C ASP A 283 -23.03 33.26 18.07
N ALA A 284 -23.19 33.43 16.75
CA ALA A 284 -22.21 32.97 15.77
C ALA A 284 -22.34 33.69 14.42
N ILE A 285 -21.23 33.71 13.68
CA ILE A 285 -21.17 34.12 12.27
C ILE A 285 -20.54 32.99 11.47
N ALA A 286 -21.19 32.58 10.39
CA ALA A 286 -20.71 31.52 9.51
C ALA A 286 -20.43 32.08 8.11
N LEU A 287 -19.22 31.83 7.59
CA LEU A 287 -18.80 32.23 6.24
C LEU A 287 -19.15 31.15 5.21
N GLY A 288 -20.00 31.46 4.22
CA GLY A 288 -20.40 30.57 3.14
C GLY A 288 -19.67 30.87 1.82
N ALA A 289 -18.77 30.00 1.38
CA ALA A 289 -17.96 30.19 0.17
C ALA A 289 -18.81 30.38 -1.12
N GLN A 290 -18.35 31.25 -2.03
CA GLN A 290 -18.56 31.12 -3.47
C GLN A 290 -18.07 29.72 -3.83
N ALA A 291 -19.01 28.84 -4.14
CA ALA A 291 -18.68 27.59 -4.75
C ALA A 291 -17.94 27.88 -6.06
N SER A 292 -16.68 27.45 -6.14
CA SER A 292 -16.05 27.19 -7.43
C SER A 292 -16.88 26.14 -8.14
N GLY A 293 -17.86 26.59 -8.94
CA GLY A 293 -18.87 25.73 -9.56
C GLY A 293 -20.02 25.36 -8.63
N GLY A 294 -20.92 26.33 -8.39
CA GLY A 294 -22.29 26.11 -7.91
C GLY A 294 -22.42 25.75 -6.43
N ALA A 295 -23.32 26.43 -5.72
CA ALA A 295 -24.02 25.78 -4.61
C ALA A 295 -24.66 24.52 -5.21
N GLY A 296 -23.92 23.41 -5.23
CA GLY A 296 -24.20 22.31 -6.12
C GLY A 296 -25.33 21.49 -5.52
N ASP A 297 -26.41 21.33 -6.28
CA ASP A 297 -27.34 20.20 -6.17
C ASP A 297 -26.64 18.99 -5.52
N PRO A 298 -27.21 18.32 -4.48
CA PRO A 298 -26.65 17.13 -3.85
C PRO A 298 -26.03 16.13 -4.84
N LYS A 299 -26.59 16.05 -6.05
CA LYS A 299 -26.03 15.31 -7.18
C LYS A 299 -24.63 15.77 -7.61
N THR A 300 -24.41 17.07 -7.79
CA THR A 300 -23.13 17.66 -8.21
C THR A 300 -22.03 17.39 -7.18
N CYS A 301 -22.32 17.60 -5.89
CA CYS A 301 -21.36 17.24 -4.84
C CYS A 301 -21.01 15.76 -4.90
N ARG A 302 -22.02 14.90 -4.97
CA ARG A 302 -21.84 13.45 -5.04
C ARG A 302 -21.00 13.04 -6.23
N GLU A 303 -21.26 13.58 -7.42
CA GLU A 303 -20.49 13.29 -8.62
C GLU A 303 -19.02 13.73 -8.49
N GLN A 304 -18.74 14.87 -7.85
CA GLN A 304 -17.37 15.32 -7.56
C GLN A 304 -16.65 14.38 -6.59
N ARG A 305 -17.31 13.99 -5.49
CA ARG A 305 -16.78 13.07 -4.49
C ARG A 305 -16.52 11.68 -5.07
N LEU A 306 -17.49 11.15 -5.84
CA LEU A 306 -17.33 9.90 -6.57
C LEU A 306 -16.19 9.98 -7.59
N ARG A 307 -16.04 11.10 -8.32
CA ARG A 307 -14.92 11.26 -9.26
C ARG A 307 -13.57 11.17 -8.57
N ALA A 308 -13.41 11.83 -7.42
CA ALA A 308 -12.17 11.77 -6.64
C ALA A 308 -11.91 10.35 -6.09
N PHE A 309 -12.93 9.69 -5.57
CA PHE A 309 -12.83 8.31 -5.07
C PHE A 309 -12.47 7.33 -6.19
N LEU A 310 -13.18 7.37 -7.32
CA LEU A 310 -12.97 6.48 -8.46
C LEU A 310 -11.61 6.72 -9.12
N LEU A 311 -11.11 7.96 -9.15
CA LEU A 311 -9.73 8.25 -9.61
C LEU A 311 -8.70 7.44 -8.81
N ARG A 312 -8.84 7.40 -7.49
CA ARG A 312 -7.92 6.67 -6.60
C ARG A 312 -8.16 5.16 -6.67
N ALA A 313 -9.41 4.71 -6.64
CA ALA A 313 -9.77 3.30 -6.66
C ALA A 313 -9.40 2.61 -7.98
N PHE A 314 -9.65 3.27 -9.11
CA PHE A 314 -9.34 2.73 -10.44
C PHE A 314 -7.97 3.14 -10.95
N ARG A 315 -7.29 4.04 -10.22
CA ARG A 315 -5.90 4.49 -10.49
C ARG A 315 -5.76 5.15 -11.87
N ARG A 316 -6.87 5.70 -12.38
CA ARG A 316 -6.98 6.46 -13.63
C ARG A 316 -8.16 7.42 -13.54
N PRO A 317 -8.19 8.50 -14.35
CA PRO A 317 -9.36 9.35 -14.45
C PRO A 317 -10.61 8.53 -14.82
N PRO A 318 -11.70 8.60 -14.04
CA PRO A 318 -12.96 7.98 -14.45
C PRO A 318 -13.62 8.85 -15.52
N SER A 319 -14.27 8.21 -16.48
CA SER A 319 -15.12 8.89 -17.47
C SER A 319 -16.39 9.43 -16.81
N ASP A 320 -17.03 10.42 -17.45
CA ASP A 320 -18.29 10.98 -16.96
C ASP A 320 -19.41 9.93 -16.92
N ALA A 321 -19.39 8.97 -17.85
CA ALA A 321 -20.31 7.85 -17.87
C ALA A 321 -20.11 6.89 -16.68
N GLU A 322 -18.86 6.68 -16.24
CA GLU A 322 -18.56 5.90 -15.04
C GLU A 322 -19.06 6.63 -13.79
N VAL A 323 -18.74 7.92 -13.64
CA VAL A 323 -19.22 8.73 -12.50
C VAL A 323 -20.75 8.73 -12.43
N ALA A 324 -21.42 8.95 -13.56
CA ALA A 324 -22.89 8.91 -13.62
C ALA A 324 -23.46 7.53 -13.26
N ARG A 325 -22.80 6.44 -13.63
CA ARG A 325 -23.21 5.08 -13.27
C ARG A 325 -23.15 4.85 -11.75
N TYR A 326 -22.05 5.24 -11.10
CA TYR A 326 -21.93 5.14 -9.64
C TYR A 326 -22.87 6.10 -8.92
N SER A 327 -23.11 7.31 -9.46
CA SER A 327 -24.10 8.24 -8.91
C SER A 327 -25.51 7.62 -8.91
N LYS A 328 -25.89 6.89 -9.97
CA LYS A 328 -27.19 6.19 -10.02
C LYS A 328 -27.33 5.09 -8.97
N LEU A 329 -26.23 4.44 -8.57
CA LEU A 329 -26.25 3.46 -7.48
C LEU A 329 -26.50 4.13 -6.13
N VAL A 330 -26.05 5.36 -5.95
CA VAL A 330 -26.39 6.13 -4.76
C VAL A 330 -27.89 6.46 -4.75
N ASP A 331 -28.41 6.94 -5.89
CA ASP A 331 -29.83 7.30 -6.03
C ASP A 331 -30.78 6.08 -5.98
N SER A 332 -30.27 4.85 -6.11
CA SER A 332 -31.10 3.64 -6.01
C SER A 332 -31.43 3.26 -4.56
N GLN A 333 -30.80 3.90 -3.58
CA GLN A 333 -31.10 3.72 -2.16
C GLN A 333 -31.92 4.92 -1.65
N SER A 334 -32.81 4.67 -0.69
CA SER A 334 -33.62 5.73 -0.07
C SER A 334 -32.82 6.66 0.85
N ASP A 335 -31.76 6.12 1.46
CA ASP A 335 -30.83 6.88 2.30
C ASP A 335 -29.52 7.16 1.54
N ALA A 336 -29.12 8.43 1.47
CA ALA A 336 -27.95 8.86 0.70
C ALA A 336 -26.62 8.29 1.23
N GLN A 337 -26.53 8.04 2.55
CA GLN A 337 -25.34 7.45 3.15
C GLN A 337 -25.23 5.96 2.81
N GLN A 338 -26.34 5.22 2.88
CA GLN A 338 -26.43 3.83 2.40
C GLN A 338 -26.19 3.75 0.90
N GLY A 339 -26.71 4.68 0.10
CA GLY A 339 -26.44 4.79 -1.32
C GLY A 339 -24.95 4.99 -1.63
N MET A 340 -24.28 5.87 -0.89
CA MET A 340 -22.84 6.09 -1.04
C MET A 340 -22.05 4.83 -0.64
N ALA A 341 -22.40 4.18 0.47
CA ALA A 341 -21.79 2.91 0.87
C ALA A 341 -21.96 1.85 -0.23
N PHE A 342 -23.15 1.74 -0.81
CA PHE A 342 -23.44 0.80 -1.90
C PHE A 342 -22.62 1.09 -3.16
N ALA A 343 -22.49 2.36 -3.55
CA ALA A 343 -21.64 2.76 -4.68
C ALA A 343 -20.14 2.47 -4.43
N VAL A 344 -19.66 2.68 -3.19
CA VAL A 344 -18.29 2.34 -2.78
C VAL A 344 -18.05 0.82 -2.81
N THR A 345 -18.98 0.02 -2.26
CA THR A 345 -18.92 -1.44 -2.35
C THR A 345 -18.86 -1.89 -3.81
N ALA A 346 -19.71 -1.33 -4.68
CA ALA A 346 -19.68 -1.64 -6.11
C ALA A 346 -18.35 -1.26 -6.77
N ALA A 347 -17.73 -0.14 -6.38
CA ALA A 347 -16.43 0.28 -6.90
C ALA A 347 -15.30 -0.65 -6.44
N LEU A 348 -15.30 -1.08 -5.17
CA LEU A 348 -14.32 -2.03 -4.63
C LEU A 348 -14.55 -3.47 -5.14
N MET A 349 -15.74 -3.79 -5.66
CA MET A 349 -16.02 -5.04 -6.39
C MET A 349 -15.75 -4.94 -7.90
N SER A 350 -15.40 -3.76 -8.40
CA SER A 350 -15.13 -3.56 -9.82
C SER A 350 -13.84 -4.25 -10.24
N PRO A 351 -13.77 -4.85 -11.45
CA PRO A 351 -12.51 -5.31 -12.02
C PRO A 351 -11.43 -4.22 -12.08
N HIS A 352 -11.82 -2.94 -12.26
CA HIS A 352 -10.89 -1.81 -12.26
C HIS A 352 -10.22 -1.55 -10.90
N PHE A 353 -10.80 -2.03 -9.80
CA PHE A 353 -10.17 -2.04 -8.48
C PHE A 353 -9.47 -3.38 -8.22
N LEU A 354 -10.18 -4.50 -8.36
CA LEU A 354 -9.69 -5.83 -8.00
C LEU A 354 -8.51 -6.31 -8.84
N PHE A 355 -8.29 -5.75 -10.03
CA PHE A 355 -7.21 -6.14 -10.92
C PHE A 355 -6.35 -4.94 -11.33
N HIS A 356 -5.09 -5.23 -11.63
CA HIS A 356 -4.23 -4.32 -12.38
C HIS A 356 -4.62 -4.34 -13.86
N ILE A 357 -5.66 -3.58 -14.21
CA ILE A 357 -6.07 -3.39 -15.59
C ILE A 357 -5.16 -2.33 -16.21
N VAL A 358 -4.52 -2.70 -17.31
CA VAL A 358 -3.78 -1.78 -18.17
C VAL A 358 -4.56 -1.67 -19.47
N ASP A 359 -4.84 -0.45 -19.90
CA ASP A 359 -5.47 -0.21 -21.19
C ASP A 359 -4.46 -0.53 -22.30
N ASP A 360 -4.86 -1.44 -23.19
CA ASP A 360 -4.11 -1.88 -24.36
C ASP A 360 -4.89 -1.75 -25.66
N SER A 361 -6.00 -1.01 -25.61
CA SER A 361 -6.95 -0.89 -26.73
C SER A 361 -6.31 -0.36 -28.02
N THR A 362 -5.19 0.36 -27.90
CA THR A 362 -4.44 0.93 -29.02
C THR A 362 -3.32 0.04 -29.57
N ALA A 363 -2.90 -1.00 -28.83
CA ALA A 363 -1.84 -1.92 -29.25
C ALA A 363 -2.40 -3.13 -30.02
N LYS A 364 -1.64 -3.72 -30.94
CA LYS A 364 -2.02 -4.99 -31.61
C LYS A 364 -1.56 -6.21 -30.79
N PRO A 365 -2.23 -7.38 -30.90
CA PRO A 365 -1.75 -8.60 -30.26
C PRO A 365 -0.29 -8.89 -30.62
N GLY A 366 0.56 -9.15 -29.62
CA GLY A 366 2.00 -9.34 -29.78
C GLY A 366 2.83 -8.07 -29.93
N GLU A 367 2.23 -6.88 -29.95
CA GLU A 367 2.93 -5.60 -30.00
C GLU A 367 3.38 -5.15 -28.60
N SER A 368 4.66 -4.82 -28.46
CA SER A 368 5.19 -4.12 -27.28
C SER A 368 4.84 -2.64 -27.35
N TYR A 369 4.28 -2.10 -26.27
CA TYR A 369 3.87 -0.69 -26.18
C TYR A 369 4.20 -0.09 -24.81
N LYS A 370 4.35 1.23 -24.77
CA LYS A 370 4.67 1.98 -23.55
C LYS A 370 3.43 2.25 -22.72
N LEU A 371 3.59 2.16 -21.40
CA LEU A 371 2.55 2.51 -20.45
C LEU A 371 2.38 4.03 -20.37
N ASP A 372 1.13 4.45 -20.14
CA ASP A 372 0.85 5.85 -19.82
C ASP A 372 1.27 6.21 -18.38
N SER A 373 1.21 7.50 -18.05
CA SER A 373 1.66 7.97 -16.73
C SER A 373 0.78 7.51 -15.56
N TYR A 374 -0.51 7.25 -15.75
CA TYR A 374 -1.37 6.69 -14.70
C TYR A 374 -1.07 5.21 -14.46
N GLN A 375 -0.82 4.46 -15.54
CA GLN A 375 -0.39 3.07 -15.47
C GLN A 375 0.97 2.93 -14.77
N LEU A 376 1.92 3.83 -15.06
CA LEU A 376 3.21 3.92 -14.36
C LEU A 376 3.04 4.28 -12.88
N ALA A 377 2.21 5.27 -12.55
CA ALA A 377 1.91 5.63 -11.16
C ALA A 377 1.35 4.44 -10.38
N SER A 378 0.38 3.73 -10.96
CA SER A 378 -0.22 2.52 -10.39
C SER A 378 0.82 1.42 -10.19
N ARG A 379 1.65 1.13 -11.20
CA ARG A 379 2.70 0.11 -11.10
C ARG A 379 3.73 0.47 -10.01
N LEU A 380 4.16 1.73 -9.95
CA LEU A 380 5.12 2.21 -8.97
C LEU A 380 4.58 2.16 -7.54
N SER A 381 3.32 2.54 -7.32
CA SER A 381 2.71 2.52 -5.98
C SER A 381 2.51 1.12 -5.45
N PHE A 382 2.09 0.17 -6.29
CA PHE A 382 1.92 -1.22 -5.85
C PHE A 382 3.25 -1.94 -5.67
N PHE A 383 4.25 -1.62 -6.50
CA PHE A 383 5.60 -2.14 -6.31
C PHE A 383 6.20 -1.70 -4.95
N LEU A 384 6.18 -0.40 -4.64
CA LEU A 384 6.89 0.12 -3.46
C LEU A 384 6.05 0.15 -2.19
N TRP A 385 4.74 0.40 -2.30
CA TRP A 385 3.86 0.59 -1.14
C TRP A 385 2.79 -0.51 -1.01
N GLY A 386 2.68 -1.41 -1.99
CA GLY A 386 1.59 -2.39 -2.03
C GLY A 386 0.21 -1.75 -1.90
N SER A 387 0.03 -0.53 -2.41
CA SER A 387 -1.21 0.25 -2.27
C SER A 387 -1.38 1.25 -3.40
N ILE A 388 -2.48 1.99 -3.40
CA ILE A 388 -2.83 3.00 -4.40
C ILE A 388 -1.83 4.18 -4.43
N PRO A 389 -1.69 4.86 -5.59
CA PRO A 389 -0.90 6.08 -5.70
C PRO A 389 -1.38 7.18 -4.75
N ASP A 390 -0.46 7.99 -4.23
CA ASP A 390 -0.82 9.20 -3.52
C ASP A 390 -1.10 10.37 -4.47
N GLN A 391 -1.60 11.47 -3.92
CA GLN A 391 -2.00 12.62 -4.73
C GLN A 391 -0.82 13.21 -5.51
N THR A 392 0.38 13.27 -4.91
CA THR A 392 1.58 13.74 -5.60
C THR A 392 1.91 12.90 -6.84
N LEU A 393 1.81 11.57 -6.73
CA LEU A 393 2.06 10.68 -7.86
C LEU A 393 0.94 10.75 -8.92
N LEU A 394 -0.33 10.89 -8.50
CA LEU A 394 -1.46 11.10 -9.40
C LEU A 394 -1.38 12.44 -10.14
N ASP A 395 -0.89 13.49 -9.50
CA ASP A 395 -0.71 14.81 -10.12
C ASP A 395 0.44 14.79 -11.13
N ALA A 396 1.53 14.10 -10.82
CA ALA A 396 2.60 13.85 -11.78
C ALA A 396 2.11 13.02 -12.98
N ALA A 397 1.24 12.04 -12.73
CA ALA A 397 0.60 11.27 -13.78
C ALA A 397 -0.32 12.13 -14.66
N LYS A 398 -1.12 12.99 -14.05
CA LYS A 398 -2.00 13.95 -14.73
C LYS A 398 -1.24 14.88 -15.66
N ARG A 399 -0.02 15.30 -15.26
CA ARG A 399 0.87 16.14 -16.07
C ARG A 399 1.67 15.37 -17.13
N GLY A 400 1.55 14.04 -17.18
CA GLY A 400 2.29 13.19 -18.13
C GLY A 400 3.78 13.04 -17.83
N GLU A 401 4.22 13.42 -16.62
CA GLU A 401 5.66 13.55 -16.29
C GLU A 401 6.34 12.19 -16.08
N LEU A 402 5.58 11.14 -15.76
CA LEU A 402 6.12 9.82 -15.44
C LEU A 402 6.54 9.04 -16.69
N ALA A 403 5.80 9.17 -17.79
CA ALA A 403 6.14 8.51 -19.05
C ALA A 403 7.27 9.21 -19.84
N GLY A 404 7.58 10.45 -19.49
CA GLY A 404 8.47 11.32 -20.28
C GLY A 404 9.91 11.46 -19.77
N SER A 405 10.23 11.06 -18.53
CA SER A 405 11.52 11.38 -17.90
C SER A 405 11.98 10.32 -16.89
N PRO A 406 13.07 9.57 -17.17
CA PRO A 406 13.71 8.68 -16.21
C PRO A 406 14.10 9.40 -14.90
N GLN A 407 14.49 10.68 -14.99
CA GLN A 407 14.85 11.49 -13.83
C GLN A 407 13.66 11.75 -12.92
N THR A 408 12.48 11.99 -13.49
CA THR A 408 11.23 12.15 -12.72
C THR A 408 10.86 10.85 -12.01
N LEU A 409 10.97 9.71 -12.69
CA LEU A 409 10.73 8.39 -12.09
C LEU A 409 11.71 8.13 -10.94
N ALA A 410 13.00 8.40 -11.13
CA ALA A 410 14.00 8.26 -10.08
C ALA A 410 13.74 9.18 -8.87
N ALA A 411 13.27 10.41 -9.10
CA ALA A 411 12.89 11.32 -8.02
C ALA A 411 11.67 10.82 -7.24
N GLN A 412 10.64 10.29 -7.93
CA GLN A 412 9.49 9.66 -7.27
C GLN A 412 9.90 8.41 -6.48
N VAL A 413 10.77 7.55 -7.02
CA VAL A 413 11.31 6.39 -6.29
C VAL A 413 11.97 6.82 -4.99
N ARG A 414 12.89 7.79 -5.02
CA ARG A 414 13.58 8.24 -3.80
C ARG A 414 12.59 8.77 -2.75
N ARG A 415 11.63 9.59 -3.18
CA ARG A 415 10.56 10.09 -2.31
C ARG A 415 9.75 8.94 -1.70
N MET A 416 9.37 7.97 -2.52
CA MET A 416 8.50 6.88 -2.11
C MET A 416 9.22 5.87 -1.20
N LEU A 417 10.50 5.60 -1.43
CA LEU A 417 11.33 4.79 -0.53
C LEU A 417 11.55 5.47 0.83
N ALA A 418 11.57 6.80 0.89
CA ALA A 418 11.66 7.54 2.15
C ALA A 418 10.34 7.58 2.95
N ASP A 419 9.21 7.24 2.32
CA ASP A 419 7.90 7.19 2.97
C ASP A 419 7.74 5.89 3.79
N LYS A 420 7.07 5.96 4.95
CA LYS A 420 6.80 4.78 5.80
C LYS A 420 6.04 3.67 5.07
N ARG A 421 5.26 4.00 4.05
CA ARG A 421 4.57 2.98 3.25
C ARG A 421 5.53 2.04 2.51
N ALA A 422 6.78 2.44 2.29
CA ALA A 422 7.81 1.56 1.73
C ALA A 422 8.22 0.41 2.68
N ASP A 423 7.81 0.44 3.94
CA ASP A 423 7.96 -0.70 4.85
C ASP A 423 7.23 -1.94 4.30
N GLU A 424 6.19 -1.77 3.48
CA GLU A 424 5.55 -2.89 2.79
C GLU A 424 6.51 -3.57 1.79
N PHE A 425 7.26 -2.82 0.98
CA PHE A 425 8.30 -3.40 0.13
C PHE A 425 9.41 -4.06 0.96
N ARG A 426 9.91 -3.37 2.00
CA ARG A 426 10.97 -3.87 2.88
C ARG A 426 10.61 -5.16 3.63
N ARG A 427 9.32 -5.41 3.84
CA ARG A 427 8.81 -6.63 4.48
C ARG A 427 8.42 -7.70 3.47
N SER A 428 7.61 -7.34 2.48
CA SER A 428 6.98 -8.31 1.57
C SER A 428 7.97 -8.92 0.58
N PHE A 429 8.87 -8.10 0.02
CA PHE A 429 9.85 -8.58 -0.95
C PHE A 429 10.80 -9.65 -0.37
N PRO A 430 11.55 -9.40 0.73
CA PRO A 430 12.47 -10.42 1.25
C PRO A 430 11.76 -11.66 1.77
N GLU A 431 10.54 -11.53 2.31
CA GLU A 431 9.73 -12.68 2.76
C GLU A 431 9.38 -13.64 1.62
N GLN A 432 8.99 -13.09 0.47
CA GLN A 432 8.64 -13.86 -0.72
C GLN A 432 9.88 -14.36 -1.47
N TRP A 433 10.89 -13.51 -1.63
CA TRP A 433 12.16 -13.86 -2.28
C TRP A 433 12.86 -15.01 -1.54
N LEU A 434 12.99 -14.90 -0.21
CA LEU A 434 13.71 -15.89 0.60
C LEU A 434 12.80 -17.02 1.12
N ARG A 435 11.50 -16.96 0.80
CA ARG A 435 10.48 -17.99 1.12
C ARG A 435 10.34 -18.30 2.61
N TYR A 436 10.57 -17.31 3.48
CA TYR A 436 10.45 -17.51 4.92
C TYR A 436 9.05 -17.21 5.48
N GLY A 437 8.09 -16.82 4.64
CA GLY A 437 6.72 -16.47 5.06
C GLY A 437 5.99 -17.59 5.81
N ASP A 438 6.28 -18.86 5.51
CA ASP A 438 5.54 -19.99 6.07
C ASP A 438 6.34 -20.82 7.08
N ILE A 439 7.47 -20.31 7.60
CA ILE A 439 8.30 -21.09 8.53
C ILE A 439 7.56 -21.51 9.81
N ALA A 440 6.55 -20.74 10.24
CA ALA A 440 5.72 -21.11 11.40
C ALA A 440 4.84 -22.35 11.14
N LEU A 441 4.62 -22.73 9.88
CA LEU A 441 3.86 -23.92 9.48
C LEU A 441 4.76 -25.16 9.36
N LYS A 442 6.09 -25.00 9.43
CA LYS A 442 7.02 -26.12 9.39
C LYS A 442 6.90 -26.94 10.67
N HIS A 443 6.54 -28.21 10.54
CA HIS A 443 6.53 -29.13 11.68
C HIS A 443 7.96 -29.45 12.11
N ARG A 444 8.19 -29.46 13.42
CA ARG A 444 9.42 -29.89 14.08
C ARG A 444 9.05 -30.76 15.27
N ASP A 445 9.77 -31.86 15.46
CA ASP A 445 9.61 -32.72 16.64
C ASP A 445 9.89 -31.90 17.92
N PRO A 446 8.90 -31.68 18.79
CA PRO A 446 9.08 -30.90 20.02
C PRO A 446 10.08 -31.52 20.99
N GLN A 447 10.37 -32.82 20.90
CA GLN A 447 11.40 -33.46 21.72
C GLN A 447 12.81 -33.10 21.24
N LYS A 448 13.01 -32.92 19.93
CA LYS A 448 14.30 -32.55 19.33
C LYS A 448 14.52 -31.04 19.31
N PHE A 449 13.45 -30.27 19.10
CA PHE A 449 13.47 -28.83 18.94
C PHE A 449 12.49 -28.13 19.89
N PRO A 450 12.64 -28.28 21.23
CA PRO A 450 11.71 -27.69 22.20
C PRO A 450 11.68 -26.16 22.16
N GLN A 451 12.71 -25.52 21.59
CA GLN A 451 12.75 -24.06 21.41
C GLN A 451 11.92 -23.57 20.21
N PHE A 452 11.55 -24.46 19.27
CA PHE A 452 10.86 -24.05 18.06
C PHE A 452 9.39 -23.77 18.34
N SER A 453 9.07 -22.49 18.53
CA SER A 453 7.73 -21.99 18.81
C SER A 453 7.25 -21.00 17.76
N ALA A 454 5.96 -20.65 17.80
CA ALA A 454 5.41 -19.60 16.95
C ALA A 454 6.07 -18.24 17.22
N GLU A 455 6.41 -17.95 18.48
CA GLU A 455 7.13 -16.74 18.88
C GLU A 455 8.54 -16.70 18.29
N LEU A 456 9.29 -17.81 18.37
CA LEU A 456 10.62 -17.89 17.77
C LEU A 456 10.54 -17.75 16.24
N ALA A 457 9.59 -18.42 15.60
CA ALA A 457 9.38 -18.28 14.15
C ALA A 457 9.06 -16.84 13.75
N ALA A 458 8.25 -16.11 14.53
CA ALA A 458 8.00 -14.68 14.31
C ALA A 458 9.27 -13.84 14.50
N ALA A 459 10.10 -14.17 15.49
CA ALA A 459 11.36 -13.48 15.73
C ALA A 459 12.36 -13.66 14.58
N MET A 460 12.49 -14.89 14.06
CA MET A 460 13.31 -15.21 12.89
C MET A 460 12.92 -14.38 11.65
N LYS A 461 11.61 -14.24 11.37
CA LYS A 461 11.13 -13.42 10.24
C LYS A 461 11.46 -11.94 10.44
N THR A 462 11.35 -11.47 11.67
CA THR A 462 11.59 -10.07 12.04
C THR A 462 13.07 -9.72 11.87
N GLU A 463 14.00 -10.59 12.26
CA GLU A 463 15.44 -10.42 12.02
C GLU A 463 15.75 -10.17 10.54
N SER A 464 15.28 -11.04 9.65
CA SER A 464 15.51 -10.91 8.20
C SER A 464 14.92 -9.62 7.63
N THR A 465 13.73 -9.24 8.10
CA THR A 465 13.08 -7.98 7.69
C THR A 465 13.86 -6.76 8.18
N LEU A 466 14.37 -6.79 9.42
CA LEU A 466 15.16 -5.70 9.99
C LEU A 466 16.53 -5.54 9.31
N LEU A 467 17.21 -6.64 8.98
CA LEU A 467 18.45 -6.56 8.20
C LEU A 467 18.21 -5.94 6.83
N PHE A 468 17.19 -6.40 6.10
CA PHE A 468 16.86 -5.85 4.79
C PHE A 468 16.50 -4.36 4.88
N SER A 469 15.67 -3.99 5.86
CA SER A 469 15.27 -2.60 6.11
C SER A 469 16.49 -1.73 6.43
N HIS A 470 17.38 -2.21 7.30
CA HIS A 470 18.61 -1.50 7.65
C HIS A 470 19.49 -1.25 6.43
N VAL A 471 19.70 -2.25 5.57
CA VAL A 471 20.48 -2.09 4.33
C VAL A 471 19.84 -1.07 3.41
N ALA A 472 18.52 -1.11 3.25
CA ALA A 472 17.78 -0.17 2.41
C ALA A 472 17.86 1.27 2.93
N ASP A 473 17.62 1.46 4.23
CA ASP A 473 17.51 2.78 4.88
C ASP A 473 18.85 3.49 5.02
N ASN A 474 19.93 2.73 5.20
CA ASN A 474 21.28 3.27 5.34
C ASN A 474 22.00 3.37 4.00
N HIS A 475 21.33 3.08 2.88
CA HIS A 475 21.93 3.06 1.55
C HIS A 475 23.22 2.22 1.51
N ALA A 476 23.21 1.07 2.21
CA ALA A 476 24.35 0.18 2.24
C ALA A 476 24.45 -0.62 0.92
N PRO A 477 25.66 -1.03 0.50
CA PRO A 477 25.83 -1.89 -0.67
C PRO A 477 25.04 -3.19 -0.53
N LEU A 478 24.52 -3.72 -1.65
CA LEU A 478 23.76 -4.97 -1.65
C LEU A 478 24.49 -6.13 -0.97
N SER A 479 25.82 -6.18 -1.09
CA SER A 479 26.68 -7.20 -0.49
C SER A 479 26.50 -7.32 1.03
N THR A 480 26.11 -6.22 1.70
CA THR A 480 25.85 -6.20 3.15
C THR A 480 24.74 -7.18 3.55
N LEU A 481 23.78 -7.49 2.66
CA LEU A 481 22.76 -8.51 2.92
C LEU A 481 23.36 -9.90 3.22
N LEU A 482 24.54 -10.20 2.67
CA LEU A 482 25.21 -11.49 2.88
C LEU A 482 26.43 -11.38 3.79
N SER A 483 27.06 -10.20 3.87
CA SER A 483 28.31 -10.02 4.61
C SER A 483 28.17 -9.28 5.94
N ALA A 484 26.96 -8.89 6.35
CA ALA A 484 26.74 -8.14 7.60
C ALA A 484 27.39 -8.85 8.80
N ASP A 485 28.20 -8.09 9.54
CA ASP A 485 28.85 -8.46 10.80
C ASP A 485 28.00 -8.08 12.03
N PHE A 486 26.70 -7.87 11.81
CA PHE A 486 25.72 -7.59 12.83
C PHE A 486 24.39 -8.25 12.48
N THR A 487 23.52 -8.38 13.47
CA THR A 487 22.13 -8.80 13.30
C THR A 487 21.21 -8.02 14.22
N PHE A 488 19.89 -8.25 14.12
CA PHE A 488 18.88 -7.75 15.03
C PHE A 488 18.25 -8.92 15.78
N VAL A 489 18.37 -8.90 17.10
CA VAL A 489 17.88 -9.99 17.96
C VAL A 489 17.04 -9.46 19.11
N ASN A 490 16.01 -10.24 19.45
CA ASN A 490 15.37 -10.24 20.77
C ASN A 490 15.86 -11.48 21.54
N ARG A 491 15.45 -11.62 22.81
CA ARG A 491 15.93 -12.69 23.71
C ARG A 491 15.78 -14.11 23.12
N PRO A 492 14.61 -14.57 22.63
CA PRO A 492 14.46 -15.92 22.09
C PRO A 492 15.45 -16.24 20.95
N LEU A 493 15.69 -15.27 20.07
CA LEU A 493 16.60 -15.45 18.93
C LEU A 493 18.07 -15.42 19.37
N ALA A 494 18.42 -14.55 20.32
CA ALA A 494 19.76 -14.50 20.90
C ALA A 494 20.10 -15.79 21.67
N GLU A 495 19.13 -16.38 22.38
CA GLU A 495 19.26 -17.69 23.03
C GLU A 495 19.49 -18.81 22.01
N LEU A 496 18.73 -18.82 20.91
CA LEU A 496 18.93 -19.76 19.80
C LEU A 496 20.35 -19.63 19.21
N TYR A 497 20.87 -18.40 19.14
CA TYR A 497 22.19 -18.12 18.58
C TYR A 497 23.33 -18.32 19.57
N GLY A 498 23.04 -18.63 20.83
CA GLY A 498 24.06 -18.85 21.86
C GLY A 498 24.79 -17.58 22.29
N MET A 499 24.14 -16.41 22.21
CA MET A 499 24.73 -15.15 22.64
C MET A 499 24.83 -15.09 24.17
N SER A 500 26.00 -14.75 24.70
CA SER A 500 26.29 -14.79 26.15
C SER A 500 25.44 -13.82 26.98
N ASP A 501 24.98 -12.73 26.37
CA ASP A 501 24.17 -11.68 26.97
C ASP A 501 22.66 -11.82 26.67
N ALA A 502 22.22 -12.92 26.05
CA ALA A 502 20.84 -13.11 25.62
C ALA A 502 19.81 -12.89 26.74
N ALA A 503 20.12 -13.33 27.97
CA ALA A 503 19.26 -13.16 29.14
C ALA A 503 18.99 -11.69 29.52
N SER A 504 19.87 -10.77 29.12
CA SER A 504 19.73 -9.33 29.35
C SER A 504 18.83 -8.63 28.32
N LEU A 505 18.57 -9.28 27.18
CA LEU A 505 17.76 -8.72 26.10
C LEU A 505 16.26 -8.82 26.40
N SER A 506 15.46 -7.98 25.74
CA SER A 506 14.00 -8.01 25.81
C SER A 506 13.42 -9.16 24.98
N THR A 507 12.25 -9.68 25.37
CA THR A 507 11.48 -10.62 24.53
C THR A 507 10.77 -9.90 23.37
N ASP A 508 10.40 -8.64 23.56
CA ASP A 508 9.47 -7.93 22.68
C ASP A 508 10.15 -6.92 21.77
N THR A 509 11.36 -6.47 22.14
CA THR A 509 12.11 -5.47 21.38
C THR A 509 13.38 -6.06 20.78
N PHE A 510 13.66 -5.66 19.54
CA PHE A 510 14.86 -6.06 18.81
C PHE A 510 15.96 -5.04 19.04
N THR A 511 17.18 -5.54 19.22
CA THR A 511 18.39 -4.73 19.37
C THR A 511 19.42 -5.14 18.33
N ARG A 512 20.17 -4.17 17.81
CA ARG A 512 21.29 -4.45 16.91
C ARG A 512 22.44 -5.02 17.73
N HIS A 513 22.94 -6.18 17.34
CA HIS A 513 24.02 -6.89 18.02
C HIS A 513 25.17 -7.18 17.05
N ALA A 514 26.41 -6.97 17.48
CA ALA A 514 27.60 -7.30 16.69
C ALA A 514 27.82 -8.83 16.66
N LEU A 515 28.35 -9.35 15.55
CA LEU A 515 28.59 -10.78 15.33
C LEU A 515 30.08 -11.15 15.42
N ASP A 516 30.90 -10.30 16.03
CA ASP A 516 32.37 -10.39 16.08
C ASP A 516 32.87 -11.71 16.69
N THR A 517 32.13 -12.27 17.65
CA THR A 517 32.46 -13.51 18.35
C THR A 517 31.83 -14.76 17.72
N THR A 518 31.19 -14.61 16.57
CA THR A 518 30.43 -15.68 15.90
C THR A 518 30.82 -15.83 14.43
N THR A 519 30.46 -16.96 13.85
CA THR A 519 30.60 -17.30 12.42
C THR A 519 29.41 -16.84 11.57
N ARG A 520 28.36 -16.28 12.18
CA ARG A 520 27.16 -15.83 11.46
C ARG A 520 27.44 -14.58 10.64
N ARG A 521 27.03 -14.54 9.38
CA ARG A 521 27.08 -13.35 8.52
C ARG A 521 25.87 -13.32 7.59
N GLY A 522 25.14 -12.21 7.62
CA GLY A 522 24.00 -11.92 6.75
C GLY A 522 22.94 -13.03 6.62
N LEU A 523 22.14 -12.92 5.56
CA LEU A 523 20.94 -13.72 5.33
C LEU A 523 21.19 -15.24 5.26
N LEU A 524 22.36 -15.69 4.76
CA LEU A 524 22.67 -17.13 4.70
C LEU A 524 22.78 -17.78 6.09
N SER A 525 23.00 -16.97 7.12
CA SER A 525 23.07 -17.41 8.51
C SER A 525 21.81 -17.16 9.33
N HIS A 526 20.78 -16.54 8.74
CA HIS A 526 19.53 -16.28 9.46
C HIS A 526 18.71 -17.55 9.63
N ALA A 527 18.20 -17.78 10.85
CA ALA A 527 17.40 -18.96 11.15
C ALA A 527 16.12 -19.04 10.32
N SER A 528 15.56 -17.91 9.85
CA SER A 528 14.40 -17.92 8.95
C SER A 528 14.70 -18.62 7.62
N VAL A 529 15.87 -18.36 7.04
CA VAL A 529 16.32 -18.95 5.77
C VAL A 529 16.67 -20.43 5.95
N LEU A 530 17.42 -20.74 7.02
CA LEU A 530 17.85 -22.10 7.34
C LEU A 530 16.66 -23.03 7.63
N THR A 531 15.62 -22.49 8.29
CA THR A 531 14.37 -23.21 8.55
C THR A 531 13.53 -23.36 7.28
N ALA A 532 13.41 -22.30 6.47
CA ALA A 532 12.64 -22.33 5.22
C ALA A 532 13.18 -23.35 4.21
N THR A 533 14.50 -23.57 4.21
CA THR A 533 15.21 -24.49 3.31
C THR A 533 15.40 -25.90 3.87
N THR A 534 14.67 -26.24 4.94
CA THR A 534 14.75 -27.56 5.58
C THR A 534 13.35 -28.19 5.73
N GLU A 535 13.20 -29.40 5.21
CA GLU A 535 12.00 -30.23 5.40
C GLU A 535 12.22 -31.25 6.53
N GLY A 536 11.25 -31.37 7.44
CA GLY A 536 11.32 -32.29 8.57
C GLY A 536 12.37 -31.91 9.63
N ASP A 537 12.90 -32.94 10.30
CA ASP A 537 13.72 -32.81 11.52
C ASP A 537 15.24 -32.96 11.29
N TYR A 538 15.69 -33.00 10.04
CA TYR A 538 17.10 -33.21 9.68
C TYR A 538 17.53 -32.16 8.67
N THR A 539 18.82 -31.79 8.67
CA THR A 539 19.35 -30.85 7.68
C THR A 539 19.25 -31.46 6.28
N HIS A 540 18.99 -30.61 5.28
CA HIS A 540 18.87 -31.04 3.89
C HIS A 540 19.85 -30.25 2.99
N PRO A 541 21.15 -30.60 2.99
CA PRO A 541 22.16 -29.85 2.24
C PRO A 541 21.81 -29.68 0.75
N ILE A 542 21.21 -30.69 0.11
CA ILE A 542 20.77 -30.60 -1.28
C ILE A 542 19.76 -29.45 -1.50
N LEU A 543 18.74 -29.32 -0.64
CA LEU A 543 17.74 -28.26 -0.77
C LEU A 543 18.33 -26.88 -0.44
N ARG A 544 19.25 -26.81 0.53
CA ARG A 544 19.98 -25.57 0.85
C ARG A 544 20.87 -25.13 -0.31
N GLY A 545 21.61 -26.05 -0.91
CA GLY A 545 22.46 -25.79 -2.08
C GLY A 545 21.64 -25.33 -3.28
N LEU A 546 20.55 -26.02 -3.60
CA LEU A 546 19.59 -25.61 -4.62
C LEU A 546 19.03 -24.22 -4.36
N TRP A 547 18.68 -23.92 -3.10
CA TRP A 547 18.17 -22.61 -2.73
C TRP A 547 19.21 -21.51 -2.91
N VAL A 548 20.45 -21.69 -2.46
CA VAL A 548 21.52 -20.69 -2.65
C VAL A 548 21.79 -20.49 -4.14
N LEU A 549 21.98 -21.57 -4.90
CA LEU A 549 22.27 -21.50 -6.33
C LEU A 549 21.12 -20.84 -7.10
N GLY A 550 19.87 -21.27 -6.88
CA GLY A 550 18.71 -20.76 -7.61
C GLY A 550 18.23 -19.38 -7.15
N THR A 551 18.11 -19.16 -5.84
CA THR A 551 17.46 -17.97 -5.25
C THR A 551 18.44 -16.82 -5.00
N VAL A 552 19.70 -17.13 -4.69
CA VAL A 552 20.71 -16.12 -4.38
C VAL A 552 21.61 -15.84 -5.58
N MET A 553 21.89 -16.85 -6.42
CA MET A 553 22.84 -16.73 -7.53
C MET A 553 22.21 -16.88 -8.93
N CYS A 554 20.94 -17.25 -9.03
CA CYS A 554 20.23 -17.49 -10.30
C CYS A 554 20.93 -18.51 -11.22
N LYS A 555 21.64 -19.46 -10.62
CA LYS A 555 22.33 -20.59 -11.24
C LYS A 555 21.58 -21.88 -10.96
N GLU A 556 20.33 -21.94 -11.41
CA GLU A 556 19.50 -23.12 -11.22
C GLU A 556 20.15 -24.34 -11.93
N PRO A 557 20.40 -25.45 -11.22
CA PRO A 557 20.91 -26.66 -11.84
C PRO A 557 19.94 -27.20 -12.89
N GLY A 558 20.46 -27.92 -13.88
CA GLY A 558 19.63 -28.58 -14.88
C GLY A 558 18.59 -29.51 -14.26
N GLN A 559 17.49 -29.76 -14.95
CA GLN A 559 16.53 -30.77 -14.49
C GLN A 559 17.22 -32.13 -14.41
N PRO A 560 16.88 -32.95 -13.40
CA PRO A 560 17.43 -34.29 -13.32
C PRO A 560 17.10 -35.09 -14.58
N PRO A 561 17.99 -36.00 -15.04
CA PRO A 561 17.71 -36.87 -16.17
C PRO A 561 16.43 -37.71 -15.99
N GLU A 562 15.74 -38.03 -17.09
CA GLU A 562 14.64 -38.99 -17.04
C GLU A 562 15.16 -40.39 -16.64
N GLY A 563 14.40 -41.09 -15.80
CA GLY A 563 14.73 -42.46 -15.41
C GLY A 563 15.84 -42.59 -14.37
N ILE A 564 15.95 -41.64 -13.43
CA ILE A 564 16.89 -41.76 -12.29
C ILE A 564 16.65 -43.12 -11.60
N PRO A 565 17.69 -43.96 -11.47
CA PRO A 565 17.57 -45.24 -10.78
C PRO A 565 17.20 -45.03 -9.30
N PRO A 566 16.58 -46.03 -8.65
CA PRO A 566 16.39 -45.98 -7.21
C PRO A 566 17.74 -45.77 -6.51
N LEU A 567 17.75 -44.94 -5.47
CA LEU A 567 18.94 -44.67 -4.68
C LEU A 567 19.55 -45.98 -4.19
N SER A 568 20.87 -46.14 -4.33
CA SER A 568 21.61 -47.23 -3.70
C SER A 568 21.48 -47.14 -2.18
N ASP A 569 21.64 -48.26 -1.49
CA ASP A 569 21.68 -48.27 -0.02
C ASP A 569 22.89 -47.44 0.45
N ILE A 570 22.61 -46.24 0.97
CA ILE A 570 23.60 -45.36 1.60
C ILE A 570 23.67 -45.76 3.08
N ASP A 571 24.88 -45.92 3.62
CA ASP A 571 25.06 -46.21 5.04
C ASP A 571 24.60 -45.03 5.91
N PRO A 572 23.53 -45.17 6.71
CA PRO A 572 23.01 -44.09 7.53
C PRO A 572 23.94 -43.71 8.69
N ALA A 573 24.96 -44.51 9.00
CA ALA A 573 25.96 -44.22 10.03
C ALA A 573 27.07 -43.26 9.56
N LEU A 574 27.19 -43.03 8.24
CA LEU A 574 28.16 -42.09 7.69
C LEU A 574 27.71 -40.63 7.85
N PRO A 575 28.65 -39.69 8.04
CA PRO A 575 28.32 -38.26 8.00
C PRO A 575 27.76 -37.89 6.63
N ILE A 576 26.86 -36.90 6.60
CA ILE A 576 26.11 -36.46 5.42
C ILE A 576 27.01 -36.16 4.21
N LYS A 577 28.20 -35.58 4.42
CA LYS A 577 29.16 -35.33 3.35
C LYS A 577 29.65 -36.61 2.68
N GLN A 578 29.94 -37.65 3.47
CA GLN A 578 30.35 -38.95 2.94
C GLN A 578 29.18 -39.69 2.29
N ARG A 579 27.97 -39.56 2.84
CA ARG A 579 26.74 -40.07 2.22
C ARG A 579 26.50 -39.48 0.84
N LEU A 580 26.63 -38.15 0.70
CA LEU A 580 26.52 -37.46 -0.58
C LEU A 580 27.67 -37.82 -1.54
N ALA A 581 28.90 -37.96 -1.05
CA ALA A 581 30.03 -38.41 -1.86
C ALA A 581 29.82 -39.85 -2.40
N GLN A 582 29.29 -40.75 -1.58
CA GLN A 582 28.90 -42.09 -2.00
C GLN A 582 27.80 -42.03 -3.06
N HIS A 583 26.79 -41.17 -2.86
CA HIS A 583 25.71 -40.96 -3.83
C HIS A 583 26.23 -40.46 -5.19
N ARG A 584 27.22 -39.56 -5.20
CA ARG A 584 27.86 -39.02 -6.40
C ARG A 584 28.79 -39.98 -7.14
N THR A 585 29.00 -41.20 -6.64
CA THR A 585 29.73 -42.22 -7.42
C THR A 585 28.95 -42.66 -8.66
N ASP A 586 27.63 -42.46 -8.68
CA ASP A 586 26.82 -42.61 -9.88
C ASP A 586 26.97 -41.38 -10.79
N PRO A 587 27.50 -41.54 -12.02
CA PRO A 587 27.66 -40.43 -12.95
C PRO A 587 26.37 -39.68 -13.29
N SER A 588 25.21 -40.34 -13.22
CA SER A 588 23.91 -39.71 -13.46
C SER A 588 23.50 -38.73 -12.35
N CYS A 589 23.98 -38.95 -11.13
CA CYS A 589 23.76 -38.08 -9.98
C CYS A 589 24.84 -37.00 -9.86
N ALA A 590 26.10 -37.35 -10.13
CA ALA A 590 27.25 -36.45 -10.03
C ALA A 590 27.07 -35.15 -10.82
N GLY A 591 26.52 -35.24 -12.05
CA GLY A 591 26.42 -34.09 -12.96
C GLY A 591 25.66 -32.87 -12.39
N CYS A 592 24.69 -33.07 -11.49
CA CYS A 592 24.03 -31.96 -10.80
C CYS A 592 24.58 -31.76 -9.38
N HIS A 593 24.88 -32.84 -8.67
CA HIS A 593 25.30 -32.79 -7.27
C HIS A 593 26.72 -32.25 -7.07
N ASP A 594 27.57 -32.31 -8.09
CA ASP A 594 28.91 -31.70 -8.07
C ASP A 594 28.84 -30.18 -7.82
N ASP A 595 27.78 -29.53 -8.31
CA ASP A 595 27.55 -28.10 -8.12
C ASP A 595 26.74 -27.81 -6.84
N ILE A 596 25.73 -28.64 -6.56
CA ILE A 596 24.77 -28.42 -5.46
C ILE A 596 25.37 -28.73 -4.09
N ASP A 597 25.97 -29.91 -3.96
CA ASP A 597 26.33 -30.46 -2.65
C ASP A 597 27.37 -29.59 -1.93
N PRO A 598 28.44 -29.09 -2.56
CA PRO A 598 29.42 -28.25 -1.87
C PRO A 598 28.76 -27.03 -1.23
N VAL A 599 27.87 -26.34 -1.95
CA VAL A 599 27.17 -25.13 -1.47
C VAL A 599 26.30 -25.46 -0.27
N GLY A 600 25.52 -26.53 -0.36
CA GLY A 600 24.64 -26.99 0.71
C GLY A 600 25.40 -27.42 1.97
N LEU A 601 26.46 -28.21 1.77
CA LEU A 601 27.37 -28.67 2.83
C LEU A 601 28.06 -27.50 3.55
N GLY A 602 28.31 -26.41 2.84
CA GLY A 602 28.82 -25.16 3.42
C GLY A 602 27.95 -24.56 4.53
N LEU A 603 26.67 -24.92 4.59
CA LEU A 603 25.73 -24.46 5.61
C LEU A 603 25.43 -25.52 6.68
N GLU A 604 26.13 -26.66 6.67
CA GLU A 604 25.83 -27.77 7.59
C GLU A 604 26.22 -27.48 9.04
N ASN A 605 26.97 -26.42 9.33
CA ASN A 605 27.12 -25.95 10.70
C ASN A 605 25.83 -25.38 11.31
N TYR A 606 24.72 -25.32 10.56
CA TYR A 606 23.41 -24.95 11.07
C TYR A 606 22.43 -26.12 11.06
N ASP A 607 21.72 -26.34 12.15
CA ASP A 607 20.68 -27.36 12.28
C ASP A 607 19.34 -26.94 11.60
N PRO A 608 18.28 -27.76 11.66
CA PRO A 608 16.99 -27.48 11.01
C PRO A 608 16.22 -26.23 11.46
N ILE A 609 16.61 -25.63 12.59
CA ILE A 609 16.05 -24.37 13.10
C ILE A 609 17.09 -23.24 13.07
N GLY A 610 18.25 -23.48 12.45
CA GLY A 610 19.30 -22.49 12.28
C GLY A 610 20.22 -22.31 13.49
N ARG A 611 20.18 -23.19 14.48
CA ARG A 611 21.13 -23.21 15.61
C ARG A 611 22.48 -23.77 15.15
N TRP A 612 23.57 -23.26 15.71
CA TRP A 612 24.91 -23.76 15.38
C TRP A 612 25.11 -25.20 15.87
N ARG A 613 25.84 -26.01 15.11
CA ARG A 613 26.27 -27.37 15.47
C ARG A 613 27.68 -27.66 14.97
N ASP A 614 28.43 -28.38 15.80
CA ASP A 614 29.78 -28.85 15.46
C ASP A 614 29.81 -30.31 14.99
N HIS A 615 28.71 -31.05 15.19
CA HIS A 615 28.63 -32.47 14.87
C HIS A 615 27.40 -32.81 14.00
N ASP A 616 27.60 -33.76 13.08
CA ASP A 616 26.57 -34.52 12.37
C ASP A 616 26.49 -35.93 12.97
N GLY A 617 25.51 -36.15 13.83
CA GLY A 617 25.47 -37.34 14.68
C GLY A 617 26.70 -37.41 15.58
N GLN A 618 27.53 -38.43 15.39
CA GLN A 618 28.78 -38.63 16.16
C GLN A 618 30.02 -38.07 15.46
N HIS A 619 29.88 -37.51 14.25
CA HIS A 619 31.01 -37.06 13.43
C HIS A 619 31.12 -35.53 13.46
N PRO A 620 32.33 -34.94 13.44
CA PRO A 620 32.49 -33.50 13.24
C PRO A 620 31.88 -33.06 11.91
N VAL A 621 31.28 -31.86 11.88
CA VAL A 621 30.80 -31.24 10.64
C VAL A 621 31.99 -30.85 9.76
N ASP A 622 31.97 -31.32 8.52
CA ASP A 622 32.86 -30.87 7.46
C ASP A 622 32.07 -30.01 6.47
N ALA A 623 32.17 -28.68 6.64
CA ALA A 623 31.51 -27.69 5.80
C ALA A 623 32.44 -27.09 4.72
N ALA A 624 33.58 -27.74 4.44
CA ALA A 624 34.46 -27.31 3.37
C ALA A 624 33.89 -27.74 2.00
N GLY A 625 33.99 -26.84 1.03
CA GLY A 625 33.46 -27.05 -0.32
C GLY A 625 34.26 -26.28 -1.38
N THR A 626 34.02 -26.60 -2.64
CA THR A 626 34.56 -25.86 -3.79
C THR A 626 33.43 -25.58 -4.77
N LEU A 627 33.29 -24.32 -5.17
CA LEU A 627 32.27 -23.88 -6.12
C LEU A 627 32.70 -24.17 -7.57
N PRO A 628 31.73 -24.23 -8.50
CA PRO A 628 32.01 -24.18 -9.93
C PRO A 628 32.84 -22.92 -10.26
N GLY A 629 34.04 -23.11 -10.81
CA GLY A 629 35.03 -22.04 -11.01
C GLY A 629 36.24 -22.09 -10.08
N GLY A 630 36.29 -23.04 -9.14
CA GLY A 630 37.49 -23.38 -8.38
C GLY A 630 37.69 -22.61 -7.06
N PHE A 631 36.72 -21.80 -6.64
CA PHE A 631 36.77 -21.14 -5.34
C PHE A 631 36.50 -22.15 -4.22
N SER A 632 37.48 -22.39 -3.36
CA SER A 632 37.33 -23.20 -2.15
C SER A 632 36.97 -22.34 -0.95
N PHE A 633 36.14 -22.87 -0.06
CA PHE A 633 35.72 -22.24 1.18
C PHE A 633 35.60 -23.26 2.30
N ASN A 634 35.67 -22.77 3.54
CA ASN A 634 35.41 -23.55 4.74
C ASN A 634 34.27 -22.92 5.55
N GLY A 635 33.09 -23.51 5.46
CA GLY A 635 31.93 -23.12 6.24
C GLY A 635 31.19 -21.87 5.73
N PRO A 636 30.16 -21.46 6.49
CA PRO A 636 29.15 -20.52 5.99
C PRO A 636 29.69 -19.09 5.82
N THR A 637 30.64 -18.68 6.65
CA THR A 637 31.21 -17.32 6.62
C THR A 637 31.97 -17.05 5.34
N GLU A 638 32.85 -17.96 4.93
CA GLU A 638 33.65 -17.83 3.71
C GLU A 638 32.78 -17.95 2.45
N LEU A 639 31.81 -18.87 2.46
CA LEU A 639 30.82 -19.00 1.39
C LEU A 639 30.03 -17.69 1.20
N ALA A 640 29.50 -17.12 2.28
CA ALA A 640 28.74 -15.86 2.24
C ALA A 640 29.61 -14.70 1.74
N ALA A 641 30.85 -14.59 2.22
CA ALA A 641 31.78 -13.54 1.81
C ALA A 641 32.12 -13.58 0.32
N TYR A 642 32.21 -14.78 -0.27
CA TYR A 642 32.39 -14.94 -1.71
C TYR A 642 31.15 -14.52 -2.49
N ILE A 643 29.99 -15.06 -2.15
CA ILE A 643 28.73 -14.77 -2.86
C ILE A 643 28.41 -13.28 -2.79
N ALA A 644 28.63 -12.64 -1.63
CA ALA A 644 28.41 -11.20 -1.42
C ALA A 644 29.12 -10.31 -2.45
N LYS A 645 30.28 -10.72 -2.95
CA LYS A 645 31.09 -9.96 -3.92
C LYS A 645 30.83 -10.35 -5.37
N SER A 646 30.11 -11.44 -5.61
CA SER A 646 29.85 -11.96 -6.95
C SER A 646 28.90 -11.09 -7.77
N ASP A 647 29.11 -11.05 -9.09
CA ASP A 647 28.12 -10.53 -10.03
C ASP A 647 26.83 -11.33 -10.00
N ASP A 648 26.91 -12.65 -9.81
CA ASP A 648 25.76 -13.56 -9.75
C ASP A 648 24.74 -13.08 -8.70
N PHE A 649 25.20 -12.73 -7.49
CA PHE A 649 24.32 -12.24 -6.45
C PHE A 649 23.65 -10.92 -6.83
N ARG A 650 24.42 -9.92 -7.28
CA ARG A 650 23.87 -8.61 -7.65
C ARG A 650 22.85 -8.72 -8.77
N GLN A 651 23.17 -9.49 -9.81
CA GLN A 651 22.31 -9.68 -10.96
C GLN A 651 21.06 -10.48 -10.59
N CYS A 652 21.20 -11.52 -9.77
CA CYS A 652 20.08 -12.32 -9.33
C CYS A 652 19.13 -11.54 -8.42
N PHE A 653 19.67 -10.77 -7.48
CA PHE A 653 18.89 -9.87 -6.64
C PHE A 653 18.09 -8.88 -7.50
N ALA A 654 18.74 -8.19 -8.44
CA ALA A 654 18.08 -7.25 -9.34
C ALA A 654 16.98 -7.93 -10.18
N LYS A 655 17.23 -9.15 -10.66
CA LYS A 655 16.24 -9.95 -11.39
C LYS A 655 15.02 -10.28 -10.52
N HIS A 656 15.21 -10.70 -9.27
CA HIS A 656 14.11 -10.98 -8.35
C HIS A 656 13.30 -9.71 -8.02
N VAL A 657 13.96 -8.59 -7.73
CA VAL A 657 13.26 -7.31 -7.52
C VAL A 657 12.49 -6.90 -8.78
N ALA A 658 13.06 -7.08 -9.97
CA ALA A 658 12.39 -6.77 -11.22
C ALA A 658 11.14 -7.62 -11.42
N MET A 659 11.22 -8.93 -11.15
CA MET A 659 10.08 -9.83 -11.24
C MET A 659 8.96 -9.46 -10.26
N PHE A 660 9.32 -9.08 -9.03
CA PHE A 660 8.38 -8.54 -8.05
C PHE A 660 7.78 -7.20 -8.51
N ALA A 661 8.56 -6.32 -9.14
CA ALA A 661 8.10 -5.01 -9.60
C ALA A 661 7.10 -5.09 -10.77
N VAL A 662 7.31 -6.02 -11.71
CA VAL A 662 6.46 -6.16 -12.91
C VAL A 662 5.39 -7.25 -12.77
N GLY A 663 5.48 -8.12 -11.76
CA GLY A 663 4.54 -9.22 -11.53
C GLY A 663 4.61 -10.32 -12.59
N ARG A 664 5.80 -10.61 -13.12
CA ARG A 664 6.07 -11.66 -14.10
C ARG A 664 7.55 -11.98 -14.17
N THR A 665 7.92 -13.04 -14.89
CA THR A 665 9.32 -13.28 -15.28
C THR A 665 9.86 -12.18 -16.18
N VAL A 666 11.15 -11.89 -16.03
CA VAL A 666 11.92 -11.02 -16.93
C VAL A 666 12.84 -11.87 -17.81
N ASN A 667 12.95 -11.53 -19.09
CA ASN A 667 13.81 -12.22 -20.04
C ASN A 667 15.28 -11.73 -19.94
N GLY A 668 16.18 -12.37 -20.70
CA GLY A 668 17.61 -12.04 -20.66
C GLY A 668 17.93 -10.60 -21.08
N ALA A 669 17.24 -10.04 -22.07
CA ALA A 669 17.45 -8.66 -22.53
C ALA A 669 16.98 -7.63 -21.49
N GLU A 670 15.80 -7.87 -20.89
CA GLU A 670 15.27 -7.05 -19.80
C GLU A 670 16.23 -7.07 -18.59
N SER A 671 16.71 -8.27 -18.20
CA SER A 671 17.68 -8.42 -17.12
C SER A 671 18.99 -7.69 -17.43
N CYS A 672 19.50 -7.78 -18.67
CA CYS A 672 20.73 -7.11 -19.14
C CYS A 672 20.61 -5.58 -19.01
N GLN A 673 19.48 -4.99 -19.42
CA GLN A 673 19.24 -3.54 -19.33
C GLN A 673 19.27 -3.05 -17.89
N ILE A 674 18.73 -3.84 -16.96
CA ILE A 674 18.69 -3.51 -15.53
C ILE A 674 20.10 -3.65 -14.94
N THR A 675 20.75 -4.79 -15.15
CA THR A 675 22.02 -5.11 -14.49
C THR A 675 23.20 -4.31 -15.04
N ALA A 676 23.16 -3.86 -16.29
CA ALA A 676 24.18 -2.98 -16.88
C ALA A 676 24.28 -1.60 -16.18
N GLN A 677 23.29 -1.23 -15.38
CA GLN A 677 23.29 0.01 -14.59
C GLN A 677 23.87 -0.16 -13.18
N LEU A 678 24.24 -1.40 -12.79
CA LEU A 678 24.64 -1.74 -11.43
C LEU A 678 26.12 -2.09 -11.34
N ASP A 679 26.71 -1.79 -10.21
CA ASP A 679 28.10 -2.06 -9.83
C ASP A 679 28.19 -2.70 -8.42
N ASP A 680 29.40 -2.89 -7.92
CA ASP A 680 29.68 -3.48 -6.61
C ASP A 680 29.23 -2.62 -5.41
N LYS A 681 28.99 -1.33 -5.63
CA LYS A 681 28.56 -0.36 -4.60
C LYS A 681 27.08 -0.07 -4.63
N SER A 682 26.38 -0.58 -5.65
CA SER A 682 24.96 -0.34 -5.84
C SER A 682 24.17 -0.74 -4.60
N THR A 683 23.16 0.08 -4.29
CA THR A 683 22.26 -0.07 -3.15
C THR A 683 20.93 -0.66 -3.60
N ILE A 684 20.06 -0.99 -2.65
CA ILE A 684 18.67 -1.40 -2.96
C ILE A 684 17.95 -0.28 -3.73
N ALA A 685 18.20 0.98 -3.40
CA ALA A 685 17.59 2.11 -4.10
C ALA A 685 18.07 2.21 -5.56
N ASP A 686 19.35 1.93 -5.83
CA ASP A 686 19.90 1.92 -7.20
C ASP A 686 19.29 0.80 -8.04
N VAL A 687 19.08 -0.39 -7.45
CA VAL A 687 18.36 -1.50 -8.10
C VAL A 687 16.93 -1.08 -8.47
N VAL A 688 16.20 -0.50 -7.52
CA VAL A 688 14.83 -0.03 -7.77
C VAL A 688 14.82 1.04 -8.88
N ILE A 689 15.75 2.00 -8.85
CA ILE A 689 15.86 3.03 -9.88
C ILE A 689 16.14 2.40 -11.26
N ALA A 690 17.15 1.52 -11.35
CA ALA A 690 17.52 0.84 -12.59
C ALA A 690 16.36 0.05 -13.20
N ILE A 691 15.51 -0.55 -12.35
CA ILE A 691 14.29 -1.26 -12.77
C ILE A 691 13.25 -0.29 -13.31
N VAL A 692 12.90 0.77 -12.56
CA VAL A 692 11.80 1.66 -12.98
C VAL A 692 12.15 2.49 -14.22
N THR A 693 13.44 2.71 -14.49
CA THR A 693 13.92 3.40 -15.69
C THR A 693 14.17 2.46 -16.86
N ALA A 694 14.04 1.14 -16.68
CA ALA A 694 14.15 0.16 -17.75
C ALA A 694 12.83 -0.02 -18.52
N ASP A 695 12.93 -0.46 -19.78
CA ASP A 695 11.76 -0.66 -20.64
C ASP A 695 10.82 -1.74 -20.07
N ALA A 696 11.37 -2.76 -19.40
CA ALA A 696 10.59 -3.82 -18.76
C ALA A 696 9.53 -3.28 -17.78
N PHE A 697 9.83 -2.17 -17.09
CA PHE A 697 8.91 -1.53 -16.17
C PHE A 697 7.96 -0.56 -16.88
N GLY A 698 8.45 0.15 -17.89
CA GLY A 698 7.68 1.18 -18.61
C GLY A 698 6.87 0.68 -19.80
N ALA A 699 6.95 -0.60 -20.15
CA ALA A 699 6.27 -1.18 -21.30
C ALA A 699 5.65 -2.55 -20.99
N ARG A 700 4.81 -3.02 -21.91
CA ARG A 700 4.31 -4.40 -21.94
C ARG A 700 4.01 -4.85 -23.36
N THR A 701 3.90 -6.16 -23.56
CA THR A 701 3.41 -6.76 -24.82
C THR A 701 1.95 -7.17 -24.68
N ARG A 702 1.10 -6.73 -25.61
CA ARG A 702 -0.32 -7.11 -25.65
C ARG A 702 -0.45 -8.60 -25.96
N GLU A 703 -1.37 -9.28 -25.27
CA GLU A 703 -1.61 -10.72 -25.43
C GLU A 703 -2.18 -11.11 -26.79
#